data_AF-A0A101FYT5-F1
#
_entry.id   AF-A0A101FYT5-F1
#
_cell.length_a   1.000
_cell.length_b   1.000
_cell.length_c   1.000
_cell.angle_alpha   90.00
_cell.angle_beta   90.00
_cell.angle_gamma   90.00
#
_symmetry.space_group_name_H-M   'P 1'
#
loop_
_entity.id
_entity.type
_entity.pdbx_description
1 polymer ?
#
loop_
_entity_poly.entity_id
_entity_poly.type
_entity_poly.pdbx_seq_one_letter_code
_entity_poly.pdbx_strand_id
1 'polypeptide(L)'
;MQKTLEGWETYLRSYLGHIRLLGEIPLDETEIQSIGDLVKTLIKTQGLNKATRVLKTEYKLTFVTLMAEFASINTEKGFWDAFSQSIGVQNKQQLYNHDWHKSFISIIGKLGLEKFDYPGTDIYVTSIRIHGGIPAYSLPDYFEYMLLPSTEKIYWRDLPVEEFIQKAISEEFRYYGDRTVINFFQFSDSIGVDYLKASQQMVKGIKEKGFFEPIPEMSLPAYVVDAYEEFLHRKMEERPGESAPGVLLSCYERTITLTLPKSLISPTLAENDLLWKIFIPSSGYTEEIPVRLIRAGINVFTSEDQFQLLEPAKEIILSLISKGKANQEEMVHRIWKIPVFPNAGKSPLVLWQNIQDQPTLLCWRQKIPAEMLAVLLPAECYIHVDGEENRLGEFGQLQDAFSDWKLEVWDFTKADYILVEKDTDFPWPAIPIKAKSPEITFAGCEPFSRDKDPDGSLLFVNQIPSLQFPCQKDSTNLDKWRVTLTSEGIEHSLNATFTLKEAREQINFNENHSVLNISKFFKESPIIGSYKAEIKGPLGFEQILKFRLWPNLTVLNLPNSIEAKSEDKIDFTIASTLEFECERQTDQENVSIEKTVGLYKVSIPLTVERIDLYLTTRTKAGIPIRVPIYLAIPSVKWMVGGISAITRMEVGWHHHEFSIALDLLLQAQQPYLHLKVYGQEVDRGRSRLILCDPTQPENEVQVINPKSNNLDTQTINFDLSGIKNNLGYFFEISIFQLKAEISYAQKNDPLVLSLVALKRALKITDVDLVELSRDDLRYQLTWKEEYPLRNRRALIWSVWQPWADPIELRIPDDAKGLFEFSGFSLPPSHYRVAFYTAYPGEEKRKDIPREGFHDVKKVDAQVKLKEITQKFGSEGEDIFLLHFTLACIYHSMSDEGNFQQEITWCRQHFTSASISKAINFYNWLDITDSLTQKATAMKMRQPEMLEALFNNYEKDNPIRKRYIQILTAIKIDFQNLQIAWLLLKNSNEPLLEFRSFNSLLSNEDKEIVGITLNWIDKGRLSIGNAVEILVKNPNFSLDNLEMYKSQNPLANVLIKKILDQCEDLAGYIKRGYFLSTEVGTGTIVKVLGKNREEIDYLREGEGDGFLIVALHDEISGEIVEIDLEKRTIHFLDAERLFICTKCNQFVSACQEKVVNEHNKISHRGIGPAFRPIQSTTIDLKNAPIIKCNRAI
;
A
#
# COMPACT_ATOMS: atom_id res chain seq x y z
N MET A 1 26.02 -29.24 6.41
CA MET A 1 26.23 -30.60 6.99
C MET A 1 25.00 -31.52 6.88
N GLN A 2 23.84 -31.06 6.39
CA GLN A 2 22.56 -31.81 6.36
C GLN A 2 22.51 -33.05 5.44
N LYS A 3 23.55 -33.37 4.67
CA LYS A 3 23.51 -34.50 3.70
C LYS A 3 23.88 -35.86 4.30
N THR A 4 23.99 -35.98 5.62
CA THR A 4 24.30 -37.22 6.33
C THR A 4 23.29 -37.49 7.44
N LEU A 5 23.18 -38.75 7.88
CA LEU A 5 22.29 -39.11 9.01
C LEU A 5 22.70 -38.42 10.32
N GLU A 6 23.99 -38.21 10.55
CA GLU A 6 24.51 -37.49 11.72
C GLU A 6 24.17 -35.98 11.68
N GLY A 7 24.24 -35.39 10.49
CA GLY A 7 23.81 -34.00 10.25
C GLY A 7 22.32 -33.83 10.56
N TRP A 8 21.47 -34.71 10.02
CA TRP A 8 20.02 -34.70 10.31
C TRP A 8 19.71 -34.92 11.78
N GLU A 9 20.38 -35.87 12.45
CA GLU A 9 20.15 -36.12 13.87
C GLU A 9 20.50 -34.89 14.73
N THR A 10 21.59 -34.19 14.40
CA THR A 10 22.01 -32.97 15.09
C THR A 10 21.02 -31.84 14.87
N TYR A 11 20.59 -31.63 13.62
CA TYR A 11 19.59 -30.63 13.25
C TYR A 11 18.27 -30.85 13.98
N LEU A 12 17.72 -32.06 13.92
CA LEU A 12 16.45 -32.43 14.57
C LEU A 12 16.52 -32.32 16.09
N ARG A 13 17.70 -32.57 16.69
CA ARG A 13 17.89 -32.49 18.15
C ARG A 13 17.69 -31.08 18.68
N SER A 14 18.01 -30.06 17.89
CA SER A 14 17.81 -28.66 18.28
C SER A 14 16.33 -28.31 18.55
N TYR A 15 15.38 -29.11 18.05
CA TYR A 15 13.94 -28.85 18.20
C TYR A 15 13.28 -29.52 19.41
N LEU A 16 13.93 -30.49 20.06
CA LEU A 16 13.30 -31.34 21.09
C LEU A 16 12.70 -30.57 22.29
N GLY A 17 13.27 -29.42 22.63
CA GLY A 17 12.77 -28.56 23.70
C GLY A 17 11.66 -27.58 23.27
N HIS A 18 11.35 -27.52 21.98
CA HIS A 18 10.52 -26.46 21.37
C HIS A 18 9.29 -26.98 20.63
N ILE A 19 9.09 -28.31 20.56
CA ILE A 19 7.99 -28.93 19.80
C ILE A 19 7.16 -29.86 20.69
N ARG A 20 5.86 -30.00 20.38
CA ARG A 20 4.98 -31.04 20.97
C ARG A 20 4.88 -32.25 20.04
N LEU A 21 4.79 -31.99 18.73
CA LEU A 21 4.67 -32.98 17.66
C LEU A 21 5.85 -32.92 16.70
N LEU A 22 6.14 -34.02 16.00
CA LEU A 22 7.25 -34.08 15.05
C LEU A 22 6.99 -33.23 13.80
N GLY A 23 5.74 -33.11 13.37
CA GLY A 23 5.30 -32.27 12.26
C GLY A 23 5.37 -30.77 12.50
N GLU A 24 5.76 -30.33 13.70
CA GLU A 24 6.11 -28.93 13.95
C GLU A 24 7.51 -28.59 13.39
N ILE A 25 8.34 -29.59 13.12
CA ILE A 25 9.64 -29.41 12.50
C ILE A 25 9.40 -29.03 11.03
N PRO A 26 10.00 -27.92 10.54
CA PRO A 26 9.69 -27.40 9.22
C PRO A 26 10.41 -28.17 8.12
N LEU A 27 9.93 -29.38 7.81
CA LEU A 27 10.45 -30.21 6.73
C LEU A 27 9.55 -30.13 5.49
N ASP A 28 10.18 -30.10 4.31
CA ASP A 28 9.50 -30.21 3.02
C ASP A 28 9.65 -31.61 2.40
N GLU A 29 8.87 -31.89 1.35
CA GLU A 29 8.85 -33.20 0.69
C GLU A 29 10.22 -33.63 0.15
N THR A 30 11.06 -32.67 -0.27
CA THR A 30 12.40 -32.97 -0.81
C THR A 30 13.37 -33.38 0.29
N GLU A 31 13.28 -32.74 1.46
CA GLU A 31 14.05 -33.10 2.66
C GLU A 31 13.61 -34.47 3.21
N ILE A 32 12.30 -34.75 3.24
CA ILE A 32 11.76 -36.06 3.65
C ILE A 32 12.29 -37.17 2.74
N GLN A 33 12.28 -36.93 1.42
CA GLN A 33 12.81 -37.87 0.44
C GLN A 33 14.32 -38.08 0.62
N SER A 34 15.07 -37.01 0.87
CA SER A 34 16.52 -37.05 1.15
C SER A 34 16.84 -37.92 2.38
N ILE A 35 16.11 -37.74 3.49
CA ILE A 35 16.24 -38.59 4.69
C ILE A 35 15.90 -40.04 4.35
N GLY A 36 14.83 -40.28 3.59
CA GLY A 36 14.42 -41.60 3.12
C GLY A 36 15.50 -42.31 2.30
N ASP A 37 16.16 -41.60 1.39
CA ASP A 37 17.23 -42.14 0.54
C ASP A 37 18.52 -42.44 1.33
N LEU A 38 18.84 -41.65 2.36
CA LEU A 38 19.93 -41.94 3.29
C LEU A 38 19.65 -43.21 4.10
N VAL A 39 18.42 -43.38 4.61
CA VAL A 39 18.00 -44.59 5.33
C VAL A 39 18.03 -45.81 4.40
N LYS A 40 17.54 -45.66 3.16
CA LYS A 40 17.61 -46.70 2.12
C LYS A 40 19.04 -47.12 1.82
N THR A 41 19.95 -46.15 1.73
CA THR A 41 21.38 -46.40 1.52
C THR A 41 22.01 -47.13 2.72
N LEU A 42 21.65 -46.75 3.95
CA LEU A 42 22.08 -47.46 5.16
C LEU A 42 21.59 -48.91 5.18
N ILE A 43 20.32 -49.15 4.84
CA ILE A 43 19.75 -50.50 4.78
C ILE A 43 20.43 -51.34 3.69
N LYS A 44 20.67 -50.77 2.50
CA LYS A 44 21.38 -51.45 1.40
C LYS A 44 22.82 -51.81 1.76
N THR A 45 23.52 -50.94 2.48
CA THR A 45 24.95 -51.12 2.80
C THR A 45 25.18 -52.02 4.01
N GLN A 46 24.34 -51.95 5.05
CA GLN A 46 24.57 -52.64 6.32
C GLN A 46 23.59 -53.80 6.61
N GLY A 47 22.53 -53.93 5.80
CA GLY A 47 21.43 -54.87 6.04
C GLY A 47 20.45 -54.38 7.11
N LEU A 48 19.19 -54.82 7.01
CA LEU A 48 18.08 -54.30 7.82
C LEU A 48 18.28 -54.43 9.34
N ASN A 49 18.85 -55.54 9.82
CA ASN A 49 19.11 -55.74 11.26
C ASN A 49 20.06 -54.67 11.83
N LYS A 50 21.20 -54.47 11.16
CA LYS A 50 22.25 -53.55 11.64
C LYS A 50 21.81 -52.11 11.47
N ALA A 51 21.20 -51.77 10.32
CA ALA A 51 20.60 -50.47 10.08
C ALA A 51 19.52 -50.12 11.13
N THR A 52 18.61 -51.04 11.44
CA THR A 52 17.59 -50.87 12.48
C THR A 52 18.22 -50.59 13.85
N ARG A 53 19.30 -51.31 14.21
CA ARG A 53 19.99 -51.06 15.48
C ARG A 53 20.54 -49.65 15.54
N VAL A 54 21.26 -49.22 14.50
CA VAL A 54 21.86 -47.88 14.39
C VAL A 54 20.79 -46.78 14.47
N LEU A 55 19.70 -46.90 13.72
CA LEU A 55 18.58 -45.95 13.77
C LEU A 55 17.95 -45.85 15.16
N LYS A 56 17.82 -46.97 15.90
CA LYS A 56 17.23 -46.96 17.24
C LYS A 56 18.20 -46.48 18.34
N THR A 57 19.50 -46.49 18.11
CA THR A 57 20.50 -46.15 19.14
C THR A 57 21.16 -44.80 18.90
N GLU A 58 21.55 -44.52 17.66
CA GLU A 58 22.38 -43.38 17.27
C GLU A 58 21.58 -42.29 16.55
N TYR A 59 20.60 -42.66 15.71
CA TYR A 59 19.81 -41.71 14.89
C TYR A 59 18.31 -41.78 15.19
N LYS A 60 17.95 -41.64 16.48
CA LYS A 60 16.60 -41.88 16.99
C LYS A 60 15.59 -40.86 16.46
N LEU A 61 15.99 -39.59 16.41
CA LEU A 61 15.13 -38.50 15.94
C LEU A 61 14.88 -38.64 14.45
N THR A 62 15.95 -38.79 13.68
CA THR A 62 15.89 -39.01 12.22
C THR A 62 14.96 -40.16 11.89
N PHE A 63 15.03 -41.24 12.68
CA PHE A 63 14.19 -42.42 12.52
C PHE A 63 12.69 -42.14 12.75
N VAL A 64 12.33 -41.51 13.87
CA VAL A 64 10.91 -41.27 14.18
C VAL A 64 10.32 -40.14 13.32
N THR A 65 11.08 -39.08 13.04
CA THR A 65 10.65 -37.98 12.17
C THR A 65 10.36 -38.48 10.77
N LEU A 66 11.23 -39.30 10.16
CA LEU A 66 10.97 -39.88 8.83
C LEU A 66 9.64 -40.64 8.77
N MET A 67 9.31 -41.42 9.81
CA MET A 67 8.04 -42.18 9.81
C MET A 67 6.83 -41.26 9.95
N ALA A 68 6.89 -40.25 10.83
CA ALA A 68 5.81 -39.31 11.05
C ALA A 68 5.54 -38.46 9.81
N GLU A 69 6.59 -37.90 9.21
CA GLU A 69 6.50 -37.10 7.99
C GLU A 69 6.06 -37.92 6.77
N PHE A 70 6.57 -39.15 6.61
CA PHE A 70 6.07 -40.01 5.54
C PHE A 70 4.58 -40.33 5.70
N ALA A 71 4.09 -40.42 6.95
CA ALA A 71 2.69 -40.70 7.22
C ALA A 71 1.76 -39.52 6.87
N SER A 72 2.26 -38.28 6.88
CA SER A 72 1.48 -37.09 6.49
C SER A 72 1.24 -37.08 4.97
N ILE A 73 2.26 -37.44 4.17
CA ILE A 73 2.20 -37.43 2.69
C ILE A 73 1.63 -38.71 2.06
N ASN A 74 1.63 -39.84 2.76
CA ASN A 74 1.24 -41.12 2.18
C ASN A 74 -0.28 -41.27 1.95
N THR A 75 -0.65 -41.51 0.69
CA THR A 75 -2.05 -41.72 0.23
C THR A 75 -2.52 -43.17 0.24
N GLU A 76 -1.63 -44.14 0.46
CA GLU A 76 -2.01 -45.55 0.44
C GLU A 76 -2.66 -45.99 1.76
N LYS A 77 -3.75 -46.77 1.67
CA LYS A 77 -4.40 -47.38 2.84
C LYS A 77 -3.44 -48.29 3.63
N GLY A 78 -2.47 -48.92 2.97
CA GLY A 78 -1.44 -49.75 3.59
C GLY A 78 -0.18 -48.95 3.93
N PHE A 79 -0.16 -48.24 5.07
CA PHE A 79 1.01 -47.43 5.48
C PHE A 79 2.33 -48.20 5.43
N TRP A 80 2.39 -49.39 6.04
CA TRP A 80 3.62 -50.17 6.12
C TRP A 80 4.06 -50.74 4.76
N ASP A 81 3.13 -50.98 3.84
CA ASP A 81 3.47 -51.43 2.48
C ASP A 81 4.18 -50.31 1.73
N ALA A 82 3.55 -49.12 1.65
CA ALA A 82 4.11 -47.93 1.02
C ALA A 82 5.45 -47.52 1.64
N PHE A 83 5.52 -47.47 2.97
CA PHE A 83 6.73 -47.08 3.68
C PHE A 83 7.88 -48.06 3.48
N SER A 84 7.60 -49.38 3.42
CA SER A 84 8.64 -50.36 3.14
C SER A 84 9.26 -50.18 1.75
N GLN A 85 8.45 -49.85 0.75
CA GLN A 85 8.92 -49.63 -0.62
C GLN A 85 9.77 -48.36 -0.73
N SER A 86 9.38 -47.27 -0.07
CA SER A 86 10.10 -45.99 -0.14
C SER A 86 11.56 -46.13 0.34
N ILE A 87 11.77 -46.83 1.46
CA ILE A 87 13.10 -47.11 2.03
C ILE A 87 13.80 -48.35 1.43
N GLY A 88 13.23 -48.98 0.40
CA GLY A 88 13.86 -50.09 -0.33
C GLY A 88 13.81 -51.48 0.35
N VAL A 89 12.81 -51.72 1.20
CA VAL A 89 12.53 -53.01 1.87
C VAL A 89 11.43 -53.77 1.10
N GLN A 90 11.69 -55.02 0.74
CA GLN A 90 10.80 -55.79 -0.16
C GLN A 90 9.50 -56.29 0.50
N ASN A 91 9.45 -56.41 1.83
CA ASN A 91 8.28 -56.94 2.54
C ASN A 91 8.05 -56.20 3.87
N LYS A 92 6.84 -55.64 4.05
CA LYS A 92 6.41 -54.96 5.30
C LYS A 92 6.57 -55.81 6.57
N GLN A 93 6.45 -57.13 6.47
CA GLN A 93 6.59 -58.04 7.62
C GLN A 93 7.99 -57.94 8.23
N GLN A 94 9.01 -57.58 7.45
CA GLN A 94 10.35 -57.38 7.97
C GLN A 94 10.40 -56.19 8.94
N LEU A 95 9.76 -55.07 8.60
CA LEU A 95 9.67 -53.90 9.50
C LEU A 95 8.86 -54.21 10.77
N TYR A 96 7.79 -55.00 10.62
CA TYR A 96 6.96 -55.45 11.74
C TYR A 96 7.73 -56.38 12.68
N ASN A 97 8.48 -57.35 12.13
CA ASN A 97 9.33 -58.27 12.89
C ASN A 97 10.49 -57.57 13.61
N HIS A 98 10.87 -56.37 13.14
CA HIS A 98 11.82 -55.51 13.80
C HIS A 98 11.20 -54.52 14.80
N ASP A 99 9.91 -54.65 15.11
CA ASP A 99 9.17 -53.84 16.08
C ASP A 99 9.29 -52.31 15.82
N TRP A 100 9.36 -51.87 14.55
CA TRP A 100 9.47 -50.43 14.24
C TRP A 100 8.29 -49.62 14.80
N HIS A 101 7.09 -50.19 14.77
CA HIS A 101 5.85 -49.63 15.34
C HIS A 101 5.92 -49.38 16.86
N LYS A 102 6.36 -50.39 17.65
CA LYS A 102 6.56 -50.23 19.11
C LYS A 102 7.73 -49.30 19.44
N SER A 103 8.77 -49.35 18.61
CA SER A 103 9.98 -48.54 18.80
C SER A 103 9.67 -47.06 18.64
N PHE A 104 8.80 -46.68 17.71
CA PHE A 104 8.32 -45.31 17.56
C PHE A 104 7.73 -44.78 18.87
N ILE A 105 6.70 -45.44 19.40
CA ILE A 105 6.03 -45.02 20.65
C ILE A 105 7.00 -44.99 21.83
N SER A 106 7.90 -45.97 21.93
CA SER A 106 8.93 -46.00 22.99
C SER A 106 9.91 -44.84 22.88
N ILE A 107 10.33 -44.49 21.66
CA ILE A 107 11.27 -43.39 21.41
C ILE A 107 10.58 -42.06 21.67
N ILE A 108 9.39 -41.80 21.10
CA ILE A 108 8.56 -40.60 21.38
C ILE A 108 8.46 -40.36 22.89
N GLY A 109 8.08 -41.40 23.64
CA GLY A 109 7.95 -41.30 25.09
C GLY A 109 9.25 -41.04 25.85
N LYS A 110 10.40 -41.45 25.32
CA LYS A 110 11.73 -41.16 25.91
C LYS A 110 12.24 -39.77 25.54
N LEU A 111 11.77 -39.23 24.42
CA LEU A 111 12.10 -37.89 23.93
C LEU A 111 11.27 -36.79 24.61
N GLY A 112 10.28 -37.15 25.43
CA GLY A 112 9.43 -36.19 26.14
C GLY A 112 8.29 -35.60 25.31
N LEU A 113 8.05 -36.14 24.11
CA LEU A 113 6.97 -35.71 23.21
C LEU A 113 5.62 -36.27 23.65
N GLU A 114 4.54 -35.64 23.18
CA GLU A 114 3.16 -35.96 23.56
C GLU A 114 2.80 -37.42 23.23
N LYS A 115 2.06 -38.07 24.13
CA LYS A 115 1.56 -39.43 23.92
C LYS A 115 0.06 -39.39 23.81
N PHE A 116 -0.46 -40.23 22.94
CA PHE A 116 -1.87 -40.29 22.69
C PHE A 116 -2.42 -41.70 22.93
N ASP A 117 -3.49 -41.79 23.74
CA ASP A 117 -4.15 -43.05 24.08
C ASP A 117 -5.49 -43.15 23.33
N TYR A 118 -5.59 -44.07 22.36
CA TYR A 118 -6.82 -44.29 21.57
C TYR A 118 -7.30 -45.75 21.57
N PRO A 119 -8.62 -45.98 21.60
CA PRO A 119 -9.21 -47.31 21.44
C PRO A 119 -9.33 -47.69 19.95
N GLY A 120 -8.54 -48.68 19.47
CA GLY A 120 -8.65 -49.16 18.09
C GLY A 120 -7.62 -50.24 17.71
N THR A 121 -7.75 -50.83 16.51
CA THR A 121 -6.85 -51.90 16.00
C THR A 121 -5.55 -51.39 15.38
N ASP A 122 -5.44 -50.09 15.05
CA ASP A 122 -4.27 -49.47 14.37
C ASP A 122 -3.57 -48.37 15.19
N ILE A 123 -3.53 -48.53 16.53
CA ILE A 123 -2.97 -47.55 17.48
C ILE A 123 -1.62 -46.95 17.07
N TYR A 124 -0.75 -47.76 16.46
CA TYR A 124 0.60 -47.35 16.08
C TYR A 124 0.60 -46.43 14.85
N VAL A 125 -0.15 -46.78 13.81
CA VAL A 125 -0.19 -46.00 12.57
C VAL A 125 -0.91 -44.68 12.81
N THR A 126 -2.00 -44.70 13.57
CA THR A 126 -2.71 -43.48 14.00
C THR A 126 -1.79 -42.55 14.77
N SER A 127 -1.04 -43.07 15.75
CA SER A 127 -0.06 -42.26 16.50
C SER A 127 1.03 -41.64 15.61
N ILE A 128 1.56 -42.41 14.64
CA ILE A 128 2.56 -41.90 13.68
C ILE A 128 1.97 -40.76 12.84
N ARG A 129 0.73 -40.92 12.36
CA ARG A 129 0.03 -39.89 11.55
C ARG A 129 -0.24 -38.62 12.34
N ILE A 130 -0.65 -38.72 13.61
CA ILE A 130 -0.90 -37.55 14.48
C ILE A 130 0.38 -36.77 14.71
N HIS A 131 1.49 -37.47 14.98
CA HIS A 131 2.79 -36.80 15.11
C HIS A 131 3.24 -36.13 13.80
N GLY A 132 2.74 -36.55 12.64
CA GLY A 132 2.99 -35.88 11.34
C GLY A 132 2.15 -34.61 11.11
N GLY A 133 1.03 -34.44 11.82
CA GLY A 133 0.23 -33.21 11.81
C GLY A 133 -0.26 -32.74 10.42
N ILE A 134 -0.53 -31.44 10.29
CA ILE A 134 -0.74 -30.75 9.01
C ILE A 134 0.54 -29.96 8.68
N PRO A 135 1.34 -30.38 7.69
CA PRO A 135 2.60 -29.69 7.39
C PRO A 135 2.40 -28.21 7.04
N ALA A 136 3.38 -27.37 7.36
CA ALA A 136 3.29 -25.92 7.17
C ALA A 136 3.04 -25.50 5.71
N TYR A 137 3.54 -26.26 4.72
CA TYR A 137 3.29 -25.99 3.30
C TYR A 137 1.83 -26.25 2.88
N SER A 138 1.07 -27.04 3.65
CA SER A 138 -0.33 -27.38 3.39
C SER A 138 -1.32 -26.48 4.15
N LEU A 139 -0.82 -25.65 5.08
CA LEU A 139 -1.65 -24.74 5.87
C LEU A 139 -2.42 -23.71 5.05
N PRO A 140 -1.86 -23.06 3.99
CA PRO A 140 -2.63 -22.12 3.19
C PRO A 140 -3.89 -22.74 2.57
N ASP A 141 -3.79 -23.97 2.06
CA ASP A 141 -4.92 -24.71 1.50
C ASP A 141 -5.94 -25.07 2.59
N TYR A 142 -5.46 -25.52 3.76
CA TYR A 142 -6.31 -25.75 4.93
C TYR A 142 -7.09 -24.49 5.32
N PHE A 143 -6.44 -23.32 5.33
CA PHE A 143 -7.07 -22.06 5.66
C PHE A 143 -8.12 -21.64 4.64
N GLU A 144 -7.77 -21.64 3.36
CA GLU A 144 -8.61 -21.16 2.26
C GLU A 144 -9.84 -22.03 2.01
N TYR A 145 -9.66 -23.36 1.99
CA TYR A 145 -10.69 -24.27 1.50
C TYR A 145 -11.42 -25.02 2.63
N MET A 146 -10.91 -25.01 3.87
CA MET A 146 -11.54 -25.69 4.99
C MET A 146 -11.87 -24.73 6.14
N LEU A 147 -10.87 -24.02 6.69
CA LEU A 147 -11.07 -23.20 7.88
C LEU A 147 -11.96 -21.98 7.62
N LEU A 148 -11.64 -21.15 6.62
CA LEU A 148 -12.44 -19.95 6.30
C LEU A 148 -13.88 -20.31 5.91
N PRO A 149 -14.15 -21.27 4.98
CA PRO A 149 -15.51 -21.70 4.66
C PRO A 149 -16.31 -22.14 5.89
N SER A 150 -15.67 -22.85 6.84
CA SER A 150 -16.31 -23.30 8.08
C SER A 150 -16.78 -22.15 8.98
N THR A 151 -16.22 -20.94 8.81
CA THR A 151 -16.59 -19.76 9.61
C THR A 151 -17.31 -18.68 8.82
N GLU A 152 -17.23 -18.66 7.49
CA GLU A 152 -17.73 -17.57 6.64
C GLU A 152 -18.97 -17.92 5.84
N LYS A 153 -19.06 -19.14 5.28
CA LYS A 153 -20.20 -19.54 4.46
C LYS A 153 -21.40 -19.86 5.36
N ILE A 154 -22.52 -19.15 5.17
CA ILE A 154 -23.75 -19.29 5.98
C ILE A 154 -24.18 -20.76 6.10
N TYR A 155 -24.20 -21.50 4.98
CA TYR A 155 -24.59 -22.92 4.98
C TYR A 155 -23.64 -23.83 5.79
N TRP A 156 -22.35 -23.51 5.86
CA TRP A 156 -21.33 -24.37 6.47
C TRP A 156 -21.07 -24.03 7.93
N ARG A 157 -21.25 -22.77 8.33
CA ARG A 157 -21.04 -22.26 9.69
C ARG A 157 -21.93 -22.94 10.73
N ASP A 158 -23.16 -23.30 10.35
CA ASP A 158 -24.16 -23.83 11.27
C ASP A 158 -24.12 -25.37 11.38
N LEU A 159 -23.23 -26.04 10.65
CA LEU A 159 -23.09 -27.49 10.70
C LEU A 159 -22.26 -27.93 11.91
N PRO A 160 -22.58 -29.08 12.54
CA PRO A 160 -21.67 -29.73 13.48
C PRO A 160 -20.31 -30.00 12.84
N VAL A 161 -19.22 -29.80 13.59
CA VAL A 161 -17.83 -29.89 13.07
C VAL A 161 -17.55 -31.25 12.42
N GLU A 162 -18.08 -32.32 12.99
CA GLU A 162 -17.93 -33.69 12.51
C GLU A 162 -18.62 -33.88 11.14
N GLU A 163 -19.81 -33.30 10.96
CA GLU A 163 -20.54 -33.33 9.68
C GLU A 163 -19.86 -32.43 8.63
N PHE A 164 -19.39 -31.25 9.06
CA PHE A 164 -18.61 -30.34 8.22
C PHE A 164 -17.37 -31.02 7.66
N ILE A 165 -16.56 -31.71 8.48
CA ILE A 165 -15.34 -32.39 8.03
C ILE A 165 -15.66 -33.43 6.95
N GLN A 166 -16.71 -34.24 7.14
CA GLN A 166 -17.10 -35.26 6.15
C GLN A 166 -17.54 -34.65 4.82
N LYS A 167 -18.31 -33.55 4.84
CA LYS A 167 -18.71 -32.81 3.64
C LYS A 167 -17.53 -32.11 2.97
N ALA A 168 -16.71 -31.40 3.73
CA ALA A 168 -15.53 -30.69 3.23
C ALA A 168 -14.59 -31.62 2.46
N ILE A 169 -14.27 -32.79 3.04
CA ILE A 169 -13.39 -33.80 2.42
C ILE A 169 -14.01 -34.43 1.16
N SER A 170 -15.35 -34.47 1.04
CA SER A 170 -16.03 -35.09 -0.09
C SER A 170 -16.40 -34.13 -1.23
N GLU A 171 -16.33 -32.81 -1.01
CA GLU A 171 -16.73 -31.76 -1.94
C GLU A 171 -15.56 -30.83 -2.35
N GLU A 172 -15.66 -29.51 -2.14
CA GLU A 172 -14.72 -28.49 -2.65
C GLU A 172 -13.27 -28.76 -2.27
N PHE A 173 -12.97 -29.13 -1.02
CA PHE A 173 -11.60 -29.36 -0.57
C PHE A 173 -10.91 -30.49 -1.34
N ARG A 174 -11.65 -31.52 -1.77
CA ARG A 174 -11.11 -32.64 -2.56
C ARG A 174 -10.51 -32.21 -3.89
N TYR A 175 -11.04 -31.13 -4.47
CA TYR A 175 -10.62 -30.62 -5.77
C TYR A 175 -9.55 -29.53 -5.67
N TYR A 176 -9.48 -28.82 -4.53
CA TYR A 176 -8.67 -27.61 -4.39
C TYR A 176 -7.60 -27.65 -3.30
N GLY A 177 -7.75 -28.47 -2.26
CA GLY A 177 -6.84 -28.50 -1.11
C GLY A 177 -5.81 -29.63 -1.14
N ASP A 178 -4.75 -29.46 -0.35
CA ASP A 178 -3.70 -30.46 -0.17
C ASP A 178 -4.24 -31.77 0.43
N ARG A 179 -3.75 -32.89 -0.09
CA ARG A 179 -4.13 -34.24 0.36
C ARG A 179 -3.62 -34.56 1.75
N THR A 180 -2.54 -33.95 2.23
CA THR A 180 -2.05 -34.15 3.61
C THR A 180 -3.09 -33.75 4.65
N VAL A 181 -3.83 -32.67 4.38
CA VAL A 181 -4.93 -32.18 5.22
C VAL A 181 -6.07 -33.18 5.23
N ILE A 182 -6.43 -33.72 4.06
CA ILE A 182 -7.43 -34.79 3.94
C ILE A 182 -7.01 -36.01 4.75
N ASN A 183 -5.75 -36.44 4.60
CA ASN A 183 -5.20 -37.60 5.31
C ASN A 183 -5.24 -37.37 6.83
N PHE A 184 -4.89 -36.18 7.31
CA PHE A 184 -4.96 -35.85 8.72
C PHE A 184 -6.39 -36.05 9.25
N PHE A 185 -7.37 -35.32 8.72
CA PHE A 185 -8.75 -35.38 9.21
C PHE A 185 -9.44 -36.73 8.97
N GLN A 186 -9.04 -37.48 7.94
CA GLN A 186 -9.60 -38.81 7.66
C GLN A 186 -9.15 -39.87 8.67
N PHE A 187 -7.97 -39.70 9.29
CA PHE A 187 -7.34 -40.72 10.12
C PHE A 187 -7.07 -40.30 11.57
N SER A 188 -7.40 -39.05 11.97
CA SER A 188 -7.16 -38.50 13.31
C SER A 188 -8.40 -38.45 14.24
N ASP A 189 -9.57 -38.91 13.77
CA ASP A 189 -10.85 -38.96 14.52
C ASP A 189 -11.10 -37.71 15.40
N SER A 190 -11.28 -37.88 16.72
CA SER A 190 -11.63 -36.81 17.67
C SER A 190 -10.59 -35.70 17.76
N ILE A 191 -9.32 -35.99 17.51
CA ILE A 191 -8.24 -34.98 17.53
C ILE A 191 -8.41 -34.01 16.37
N GLY A 192 -8.79 -34.52 15.19
CA GLY A 192 -9.03 -33.67 14.03
C GLY A 192 -10.18 -32.71 14.31
N VAL A 193 -11.23 -33.22 14.96
CA VAL A 193 -12.36 -32.39 15.42
C VAL A 193 -11.90 -31.30 16.38
N ASP A 194 -11.11 -31.65 17.40
CA ASP A 194 -10.61 -30.68 18.39
C ASP A 194 -9.66 -29.66 17.75
N TYR A 195 -8.82 -30.08 16.82
CA TYR A 195 -7.93 -29.22 16.04
C TYR A 195 -8.71 -28.18 15.21
N LEU A 196 -9.76 -28.61 14.52
CA LEU A 196 -10.61 -27.68 13.75
C LEU A 196 -11.39 -26.73 14.68
N LYS A 197 -11.90 -27.22 15.82
CA LYS A 197 -12.56 -26.37 16.83
C LYS A 197 -11.61 -25.29 17.36
N ALA A 198 -10.38 -25.66 17.72
CA ALA A 198 -9.36 -24.72 18.17
C ALA A 198 -8.99 -23.71 17.07
N SER A 199 -8.89 -24.16 15.82
CA SER A 199 -8.65 -23.28 14.67
C SER A 199 -9.81 -22.32 14.42
N GLN A 200 -11.06 -22.75 14.55
CA GLN A 200 -12.25 -21.88 14.44
C GLN A 200 -12.29 -20.85 15.57
N GLN A 201 -11.93 -21.24 16.79
CA GLN A 201 -11.78 -20.31 17.92
C GLN A 201 -10.68 -19.29 17.68
N MET A 202 -9.57 -19.68 17.06
CA MET A 202 -8.52 -18.76 16.62
C MET A 202 -9.08 -17.73 15.63
N VAL A 203 -9.74 -18.17 14.55
CA VAL A 203 -10.34 -17.27 13.55
C VAL A 203 -11.32 -16.30 14.20
N LYS A 204 -12.18 -16.80 15.09
CA LYS A 204 -13.17 -15.98 15.80
C LYS A 204 -12.49 -14.98 16.75
N GLY A 205 -11.51 -15.42 17.53
CA GLY A 205 -10.73 -14.59 18.44
C GLY A 205 -10.00 -13.47 17.69
N ILE A 206 -9.37 -13.78 16.56
CA ILE A 206 -8.71 -12.79 15.70
C ILE A 206 -9.74 -11.84 15.09
N LYS A 207 -10.90 -12.30 14.62
CA LYS A 207 -11.95 -11.43 14.08
C LYS A 207 -12.55 -10.49 15.14
N GLU A 208 -12.72 -10.96 16.37
CA GLU A 208 -13.38 -10.19 17.45
C GLU A 208 -12.40 -9.28 18.22
N LYS A 209 -11.19 -9.75 18.50
CA LYS A 209 -10.19 -9.07 19.35
C LYS A 209 -8.99 -8.57 18.57
N GLY A 210 -8.85 -8.97 17.31
CA GLY A 210 -7.69 -8.66 16.47
C GLY A 210 -6.43 -9.46 16.80
N PHE A 211 -6.44 -10.38 17.77
CA PHE A 211 -5.29 -11.24 18.12
C PHE A 211 -5.78 -12.54 18.76
N PHE A 212 -4.89 -13.53 18.83
CA PHE A 212 -5.15 -14.79 19.49
C PHE A 212 -3.97 -15.24 20.34
N GLU A 213 -4.20 -15.39 21.64
CA GLU A 213 -3.24 -16.00 22.54
C GLU A 213 -3.59 -17.49 22.72
N PRO A 214 -2.73 -18.41 22.23
CA PRO A 214 -2.98 -19.83 22.42
C PRO A 214 -2.88 -20.20 23.90
N ILE A 215 -3.93 -20.81 24.43
CA ILE A 215 -3.95 -21.33 25.81
C ILE A 215 -3.14 -22.64 25.82
N PRO A 216 -2.28 -22.91 26.82
CA PRO A 216 -1.46 -24.14 26.87
C PRO A 216 -2.24 -25.45 26.74
N GLU A 217 -3.51 -25.45 27.14
CA GLU A 217 -4.46 -26.59 27.11
C GLU A 217 -5.09 -26.80 25.72
N MET A 218 -4.83 -25.92 24.76
CA MET A 218 -5.44 -25.95 23.44
C MET A 218 -4.65 -26.85 22.48
N SER A 219 -5.37 -27.63 21.67
CA SER A 219 -4.84 -28.61 20.71
C SER A 219 -4.36 -28.01 19.39
N LEU A 220 -3.89 -26.75 19.40
CA LEU A 220 -3.40 -26.06 18.20
C LEU A 220 -1.90 -25.75 18.33
N PRO A 221 -1.04 -26.28 17.44
CA PRO A 221 0.37 -25.95 17.42
C PRO A 221 0.65 -24.47 17.10
N ALA A 222 1.73 -23.91 17.66
CA ALA A 222 2.08 -22.50 17.51
C ALA A 222 2.33 -22.09 16.05
N TYR A 223 2.92 -22.97 15.23
CA TYR A 223 3.19 -22.67 13.82
C TYR A 223 1.91 -22.44 12.98
N VAL A 224 0.79 -23.00 13.41
CA VAL A 224 -0.50 -22.85 12.72
C VAL A 224 -1.05 -21.45 12.93
N VAL A 225 -0.88 -20.91 14.14
CA VAL A 225 -1.25 -19.54 14.48
C VAL A 225 -0.36 -18.57 13.70
N ASP A 226 0.96 -18.75 13.77
CA ASP A 226 1.94 -17.91 13.06
C ASP A 226 1.65 -17.92 11.53
N ALA A 227 1.36 -19.08 10.94
CA ALA A 227 1.05 -19.20 9.51
C ALA A 227 -0.32 -18.61 9.13
N TYR A 228 -1.31 -18.66 10.01
CA TYR A 228 -2.63 -18.07 9.75
C TYR A 228 -2.57 -16.54 9.77
N GLU A 229 -1.79 -15.96 10.68
CA GLU A 229 -1.54 -14.51 10.69
C GLU A 229 -0.83 -14.04 9.41
N GLU A 230 0.17 -14.79 8.92
CA GLU A 230 0.81 -14.50 7.62
C GLU A 230 -0.19 -14.62 6.45
N PHE A 231 -1.02 -15.66 6.46
CA PHE A 231 -2.06 -15.87 5.44
C PHE A 231 -3.06 -14.70 5.39
N LEU A 232 -3.45 -14.13 6.54
CA LEU A 232 -4.28 -12.92 6.60
C LEU A 232 -3.57 -11.68 6.04
N HIS A 233 -2.30 -11.47 6.41
CA HIS A 233 -1.51 -10.35 5.89
C HIS A 233 -1.39 -10.40 4.36
N ARG A 234 -1.11 -11.58 3.78
CA ARG A 234 -1.05 -11.75 2.32
C ARG A 234 -2.38 -11.43 1.63
N LYS A 235 -3.53 -11.84 2.20
CA LYS A 235 -4.86 -11.46 1.68
C LYS A 235 -5.13 -9.96 1.74
N MET A 236 -4.51 -9.22 2.66
CA MET A 236 -4.65 -7.77 2.76
C MET A 236 -3.82 -7.01 1.71
N GLU A 237 -2.73 -7.59 1.18
CA GLU A 237 -1.84 -6.98 0.17
C GLU A 237 -2.43 -6.93 -1.26
N GLU A 238 -3.64 -7.47 -1.50
CA GLU A 238 -4.10 -7.78 -2.87
C GLU A 238 -4.88 -6.67 -3.62
N ARG A 239 -4.93 -5.42 -3.13
CA ARG A 239 -5.62 -4.33 -3.84
C ARG A 239 -4.66 -3.52 -4.73
N PRO A 240 -4.91 -3.41 -6.06
CA PRO A 240 -4.03 -2.69 -6.98
C PRO A 240 -3.79 -1.23 -6.54
N GLY A 241 -2.52 -0.86 -6.38
CA GLY A 241 -2.09 0.48 -5.98
C GLY A 241 -2.17 0.77 -4.48
N GLU A 242 -2.63 -0.17 -3.66
CA GLU A 242 -2.49 -0.10 -2.20
C GLU A 242 -1.15 -0.70 -1.74
N SER A 243 -0.55 -0.14 -0.69
CA SER A 243 0.60 -0.72 0.00
C SER A 243 0.20 -1.16 1.42
N ALA A 244 0.86 -2.20 1.93
CA ALA A 244 0.75 -2.59 3.33
C ALA A 244 1.76 -1.78 4.16
N PRO A 245 1.50 -1.59 5.47
CA PRO A 245 2.50 -0.96 6.33
C PRO A 245 3.73 -1.87 6.42
N GLY A 246 4.90 -1.28 6.25
CA GLY A 246 6.17 -1.97 6.31
C GLY A 246 7.06 -1.34 7.37
N VAL A 247 7.91 -2.15 8.01
CA VAL A 247 8.97 -1.64 8.86
C VAL A 247 10.25 -1.66 8.04
N LEU A 248 10.73 -0.47 7.66
CA LEU A 248 11.94 -0.30 6.88
C LEU A 248 13.15 -0.11 7.80
N LEU A 249 14.28 -0.61 7.34
CA LEU A 249 15.58 -0.38 7.99
C LEU A 249 16.46 0.50 7.09
N SER A 250 16.87 1.63 7.63
CA SER A 250 17.96 2.41 7.04
C SER A 250 19.28 1.92 7.63
N CYS A 251 19.96 1.01 6.91
CA CYS A 251 21.23 0.43 7.38
C CYS A 251 22.30 1.50 7.69
N TYR A 252 22.27 2.63 6.98
CA TYR A 252 23.23 3.72 7.12
C TYR A 252 22.86 4.72 8.21
N GLU A 253 21.59 5.12 8.28
CA GLU A 253 21.12 6.03 9.34
C GLU A 253 20.98 5.30 10.66
N ARG A 254 20.96 3.95 10.63
CA ARG A 254 20.73 3.10 11.79
C ARG A 254 19.39 3.46 12.45
N THR A 255 18.39 3.67 11.60
CA THR A 255 17.02 4.01 11.99
C THR A 255 16.06 2.95 11.48
N ILE A 256 15.01 2.73 12.26
CA ILE A 256 13.91 1.84 11.91
C ILE A 256 12.67 2.71 11.75
N THR A 257 12.03 2.65 10.58
CA THR A 257 10.90 3.51 10.24
C THR A 257 9.71 2.66 9.83
N LEU A 258 8.54 2.95 10.41
CA LEU A 258 7.26 2.44 9.96
C LEU A 258 6.77 3.26 8.76
N THR A 259 6.45 2.60 7.64
CA THR A 259 5.74 3.23 6.53
C THR A 259 4.24 3.20 6.79
N LEU A 260 3.60 4.37 6.68
CA LEU A 260 2.15 4.44 6.64
C LEU A 260 1.68 4.00 5.25
N PRO A 261 0.70 3.09 5.19
CA PRO A 261 0.32 2.44 3.93
C PRO A 261 -0.41 3.43 3.03
N LYS A 262 -0.17 3.30 1.73
CA LYS A 262 -1.01 3.86 0.68
C LYS A 262 -2.29 3.04 0.63
N SER A 263 -3.38 3.55 1.17
CA SER A 263 -4.68 2.87 1.19
C SER A 263 -5.64 3.58 0.26
N LEU A 264 -6.40 2.82 -0.54
CA LEU A 264 -7.47 3.38 -1.36
C LEU A 264 -8.54 3.94 -0.43
N ILE A 265 -8.85 5.21 -0.61
CA ILE A 265 -9.89 5.92 0.14
C ILE A 265 -11.09 6.09 -0.77
N SER A 266 -12.20 5.51 -0.34
CA SER A 266 -13.47 5.71 -1.02
C SER A 266 -13.98 7.14 -0.82
N PRO A 267 -14.81 7.66 -1.75
CA PRO A 267 -15.40 8.98 -1.61
C PRO A 267 -16.28 9.17 -0.37
N THR A 268 -16.89 8.09 0.13
CA THR A 268 -17.69 8.09 1.36
C THR A 268 -16.80 8.33 2.58
N LEU A 269 -15.65 7.66 2.64
CA LEU A 269 -14.72 7.72 3.76
C LEU A 269 -14.03 9.09 3.86
N ALA A 270 -13.75 9.74 2.72
CA ALA A 270 -13.18 11.07 2.63
C ALA A 270 -14.08 12.21 3.21
N GLU A 271 -15.33 11.92 3.58
CA GLU A 271 -16.17 12.90 4.28
C GLU A 271 -15.70 13.16 5.71
N ASN A 272 -15.11 12.15 6.36
CA ASN A 272 -14.72 12.25 7.76
C ASN A 272 -13.32 12.85 7.91
N ASP A 273 -12.98 13.28 9.13
CA ASP A 273 -11.61 13.65 9.47
C ASP A 273 -10.83 12.36 9.75
N LEU A 274 -9.98 11.97 8.80
CA LEU A 274 -9.21 10.73 8.82
C LEU A 274 -7.86 10.94 9.51
N LEU A 275 -7.52 10.01 10.40
CA LEU A 275 -6.27 10.01 11.15
C LEU A 275 -5.63 8.62 11.11
N TRP A 276 -4.32 8.58 10.97
CA TRP A 276 -3.52 7.42 11.32
C TRP A 276 -3.30 7.42 12.83
N LYS A 277 -3.63 6.32 13.50
CA LYS A 277 -3.36 6.12 14.92
C LYS A 277 -2.32 5.02 15.08
N ILE A 278 -1.17 5.37 15.63
CA ILE A 278 -0.08 4.46 15.97
C ILE A 278 -0.16 4.20 17.47
N PHE A 279 -0.23 2.92 17.86
CA PHE A 279 -0.25 2.52 19.26
C PHE A 279 0.78 1.42 19.51
N ILE A 280 1.63 1.61 20.54
CA ILE A 280 2.63 0.63 20.97
C ILE A 280 2.19 0.09 22.34
N PRO A 281 1.68 -1.17 22.42
CA PRO A 281 1.15 -1.71 23.66
C PRO A 281 2.17 -1.82 24.80
N SER A 282 3.45 -2.06 24.48
CA SER A 282 4.50 -2.27 25.50
C SER A 282 4.80 -1.05 26.36
N SER A 283 4.70 0.15 25.78
CA SER A 283 4.93 1.43 26.46
C SER A 283 3.64 2.21 26.72
N GLY A 284 2.54 1.85 26.04
CA GLY A 284 1.31 2.64 26.00
C GLY A 284 1.41 3.88 25.11
N TYR A 285 2.49 4.01 24.33
CA TYR A 285 2.70 5.14 23.43
C TYR A 285 1.59 5.22 22.37
N THR A 286 1.07 6.42 22.14
CA THR A 286 0.03 6.69 21.13
C THR A 286 0.37 7.97 20.37
N GLU A 287 0.30 7.91 19.04
CA GLU A 287 0.42 9.08 18.17
C GLU A 287 -0.68 9.10 17.11
N GLU A 288 -1.19 10.29 16.83
CA GLU A 288 -2.19 10.52 15.79
C GLU A 288 -1.64 11.44 14.70
N ILE A 289 -1.62 10.96 13.47
CA ILE A 289 -1.09 11.67 12.30
C ILE A 289 -2.24 11.96 11.33
N PRO A 290 -2.50 13.22 10.94
CA PRO A 290 -3.52 13.53 9.94
C PRO A 290 -3.25 12.88 8.60
N VAL A 291 -4.27 12.23 8.03
CA VAL A 291 -4.16 11.59 6.71
C VAL A 291 -4.19 12.65 5.63
N ARG A 292 -3.18 12.66 4.75
CA ARG A 292 -3.23 13.44 3.50
C ARG A 292 -3.74 12.55 2.38
N LEU A 293 -4.60 13.10 1.54
CA LEU A 293 -5.16 12.38 0.40
C LEU A 293 -4.46 12.83 -0.88
N ILE A 294 -3.95 11.87 -1.63
CA ILE A 294 -3.28 12.10 -2.91
C ILE A 294 -4.11 11.43 -4.01
N ARG A 295 -4.37 12.18 -5.09
CA ARG A 295 -4.99 11.62 -6.30
C ARG A 295 -3.93 10.98 -7.17
N ALA A 296 -4.14 9.71 -7.50
CA ALA A 296 -3.37 8.99 -8.51
C ALA A 296 -4.34 8.40 -9.55
N GLY A 297 -4.55 9.17 -10.62
CA GLY A 297 -5.54 8.88 -11.66
C GLY A 297 -6.98 8.96 -11.16
N ILE A 298 -7.73 7.90 -11.45
CA ILE A 298 -9.12 7.72 -11.04
C ILE A 298 -9.29 7.44 -9.55
N ASN A 299 -8.20 7.09 -8.87
CA ASN A 299 -8.19 6.63 -7.49
C ASN A 299 -7.60 7.69 -6.56
N VAL A 300 -8.08 7.68 -5.32
CA VAL A 300 -7.59 8.55 -4.26
C VAL A 300 -7.03 7.67 -3.17
N PHE A 301 -5.80 7.96 -2.78
CA PHE A 301 -5.07 7.18 -1.80
C PHE A 301 -4.68 8.07 -0.62
N THR A 302 -4.40 7.44 0.52
CA THR A 302 -3.60 8.09 1.56
C THR A 302 -2.17 8.31 1.06
N SER A 303 -1.54 9.39 1.53
CA SER A 303 -0.09 9.59 1.36
C SER A 303 0.68 8.48 2.05
N GLU A 304 1.82 8.12 1.45
CA GLU A 304 2.85 7.36 2.15
C GLU A 304 3.66 8.35 2.98
N ASP A 305 3.46 8.30 4.29
CA ASP A 305 4.28 9.02 5.26
C ASP A 305 5.12 8.01 6.05
N GLN A 306 6.19 8.47 6.68
CA GLN A 306 7.07 7.61 7.47
C GLN A 306 7.07 8.06 8.93
N PHE A 307 7.11 7.09 9.83
CA PHE A 307 7.19 7.30 11.27
C PHE A 307 8.43 6.60 11.83
N GLN A 308 9.34 7.34 12.45
CA GLN A 308 10.54 6.77 13.04
C GLN A 308 10.25 6.11 14.38
N LEU A 309 10.65 4.84 14.54
CA LEU A 309 10.56 4.15 15.82
C LEU A 309 11.67 4.61 16.75
N LEU A 310 11.29 5.06 17.94
CA LEU A 310 12.21 5.58 18.96
C LEU A 310 12.57 4.56 20.03
N GLU A 311 11.85 3.42 20.09
CA GLU A 311 12.06 2.36 21.06
C GLU A 311 11.77 0.98 20.45
N PRO A 312 12.39 -0.10 20.95
CA PRO A 312 12.09 -1.46 20.51
C PRO A 312 10.68 -1.88 20.94
N ALA A 313 9.78 -2.00 19.96
CA ALA A 313 8.37 -2.36 20.16
C ALA A 313 8.12 -3.82 19.75
N LYS A 314 7.60 -4.65 20.66
CA LYS A 314 7.23 -6.04 20.31
C LYS A 314 6.19 -6.08 19.19
N GLU A 315 5.19 -5.21 19.30
CA GLU A 315 4.10 -5.06 18.35
C GLU A 315 3.77 -3.58 18.18
N ILE A 316 3.37 -3.21 16.97
CA ILE A 316 2.80 -1.91 16.65
C ILE A 316 1.39 -2.11 16.11
N ILE A 317 0.41 -1.41 16.67
CA ILE A 317 -0.95 -1.36 16.16
C ILE A 317 -1.11 -0.06 15.37
N LEU A 318 -1.24 -0.18 14.05
CA LEU A 318 -1.55 0.92 13.16
C LEU A 318 -3.03 0.86 12.78
N SER A 319 -3.77 1.95 12.95
CA SER A 319 -5.19 2.02 12.60
C SER A 319 -5.50 3.24 11.75
N LEU A 320 -6.33 3.06 10.72
CA LEU A 320 -7.01 4.16 10.03
C LEU A 320 -8.34 4.43 10.74
N ILE A 321 -8.45 5.58 11.38
CA ILE A 321 -9.66 5.96 12.14
C ILE A 321 -10.31 7.20 11.55
N SER A 322 -11.61 7.35 11.80
CA SER A 322 -12.31 8.62 11.59
C SER A 322 -12.90 9.14 12.89
N LYS A 323 -12.71 10.43 13.15
CA LYS A 323 -13.41 11.12 14.25
C LYS A 323 -14.79 11.56 13.77
N GLY A 324 -15.84 11.01 14.37
CA GLY A 324 -17.23 11.37 14.08
C GLY A 324 -17.58 12.79 14.52
N LYS A 325 -18.79 13.26 14.20
CA LYS A 325 -19.33 14.52 14.76
C LYS A 325 -19.42 14.38 16.29
N ALA A 326 -19.16 15.46 17.02
CA ALA A 326 -19.12 15.48 18.49
C ALA A 326 -20.27 14.66 19.11
N ASN A 327 -19.92 13.58 19.85
CA ASN A 327 -20.75 12.52 20.46
C ASN A 327 -20.85 11.16 19.74
N GLN A 328 -20.12 10.91 18.64
CA GLN A 328 -19.93 9.55 18.10
C GLN A 328 -18.56 8.98 18.49
N GLU A 329 -18.52 7.69 18.86
CA GLU A 329 -17.29 6.95 19.14
C GLU A 329 -16.36 6.92 17.91
N GLU A 330 -15.04 6.83 18.15
CA GLU A 330 -14.06 6.69 17.08
C GLU A 330 -14.39 5.47 16.22
N MET A 331 -14.61 5.67 14.93
CA MET A 331 -14.87 4.56 14.01
C MET A 331 -13.55 4.13 13.38
N VAL A 332 -13.19 2.87 13.59
CA VAL A 332 -11.99 2.28 13.01
C VAL A 332 -12.34 1.65 11.67
N HIS A 333 -11.65 2.07 10.60
CA HIS A 333 -11.89 1.60 9.23
C HIS A 333 -10.96 0.47 8.84
N ARG A 334 -9.71 0.53 9.28
CA ARG A 334 -8.70 -0.49 9.05
C ARG A 334 -7.75 -0.57 10.24
N ILE A 335 -7.27 -1.77 10.54
CA ILE A 335 -6.28 -2.04 11.59
C ILE A 335 -5.24 -3.00 11.04
N TRP A 336 -3.98 -2.69 11.28
CA TRP A 336 -2.84 -3.56 11.08
C TRP A 336 -2.14 -3.77 12.41
N LYS A 337 -1.80 -5.01 12.70
CA LYS A 337 -0.92 -5.37 13.81
C LYS A 337 0.38 -5.88 13.23
N ILE A 338 1.47 -5.22 13.60
CA ILE A 338 2.78 -5.39 12.98
C ILE A 338 3.71 -5.91 14.08
N PRO A 339 4.02 -7.22 14.09
CA PRO A 339 5.05 -7.76 14.96
C PRO A 339 6.41 -7.28 14.47
N VAL A 340 7.19 -6.63 15.34
CA VAL A 340 8.51 -6.10 14.97
C VAL A 340 9.62 -6.84 15.72
N PHE A 341 9.55 -6.81 17.05
CA PHE A 341 10.55 -7.48 17.89
C PHE A 341 9.99 -8.78 18.49
N PRO A 342 10.79 -9.85 18.55
CA PRO A 342 10.34 -11.16 18.99
C PRO A 342 9.91 -11.17 20.47
N ASN A 343 8.90 -12.00 20.76
CA ASN A 343 8.45 -12.27 22.14
C ASN A 343 9.47 -13.11 22.91
N ALA A 344 9.41 -13.05 24.25
CA ALA A 344 10.24 -13.88 25.12
C ALA A 344 10.06 -15.37 24.78
N GLY A 345 11.16 -16.07 24.47
CA GLY A 345 11.17 -17.48 24.08
C GLY A 345 11.22 -17.76 22.58
N LYS A 346 11.01 -16.76 21.70
CA LYS A 346 11.32 -16.86 20.26
C LYS A 346 12.76 -16.40 19.98
N SER A 347 13.29 -16.74 18.80
CA SER A 347 14.63 -16.31 18.34
C SER A 347 14.77 -14.78 18.45
N PRO A 348 15.93 -14.24 18.86
CA PRO A 348 16.08 -12.81 19.09
C PRO A 348 16.33 -12.02 17.79
N LEU A 349 16.34 -12.69 16.64
CA LEU A 349 16.69 -12.07 15.35
C LEU A 349 15.53 -11.25 14.79
N VAL A 350 15.82 -10.05 14.32
CA VAL A 350 14.94 -9.26 13.46
C VAL A 350 15.60 -9.15 12.09
N LEU A 351 14.90 -9.58 11.05
CA LEU A 351 15.47 -9.79 9.72
C LEU A 351 14.84 -8.83 8.71
N TRP A 352 15.63 -8.28 7.79
CA TRP A 352 15.15 -7.52 6.65
C TRP A 352 15.60 -8.17 5.34
N GLN A 353 14.70 -8.23 4.37
CA GLN A 353 14.92 -8.72 3.00
C GLN A 353 14.99 -7.55 2.01
N ASN A 354 15.31 -7.82 0.74
CA ASN A 354 15.44 -6.80 -0.33
C ASN A 354 16.48 -5.70 -0.02
N ILE A 355 17.63 -6.09 0.53
CA ILE A 355 18.67 -5.16 1.01
C ILE A 355 19.23 -4.23 -0.09
N GLN A 356 19.13 -4.64 -1.36
CA GLN A 356 19.63 -3.86 -2.49
C GLN A 356 18.67 -2.73 -2.93
N ASP A 357 17.38 -2.83 -2.56
CA ASP A 357 16.35 -1.86 -2.94
C ASP A 357 15.89 -1.04 -1.71
N GLN A 358 14.81 -1.49 -1.06
CA GLN A 358 14.35 -0.99 0.24
C GLN A 358 14.30 -2.17 1.21
N PRO A 359 15.16 -2.20 2.25
CA PRO A 359 15.12 -3.23 3.27
C PRO A 359 13.74 -3.28 3.95
N THR A 360 12.97 -4.35 3.73
CA THR A 360 11.66 -4.56 4.36
C THR A 360 11.73 -5.66 5.41
N LEU A 361 11.06 -5.44 6.55
CA LEU A 361 11.03 -6.40 7.64
C LEU A 361 10.49 -7.75 7.14
N LEU A 362 11.30 -8.80 7.31
CA LEU A 362 10.90 -10.17 7.11
C LEU A 362 10.16 -10.63 8.36
N CYS A 363 8.84 -10.79 8.25
CA CYS A 363 8.05 -11.44 9.29
C CYS A 363 8.58 -12.86 9.53
N TRP A 364 8.67 -13.27 10.79
CA TRP A 364 9.27 -14.54 11.17
C TRP A 364 8.56 -15.72 10.48
N ARG A 365 9.33 -16.48 9.70
CA ARG A 365 8.90 -17.71 9.03
C ARG A 365 9.58 -18.90 9.69
N GLN A 366 8.96 -20.08 9.59
CA GLN A 366 9.62 -21.32 9.95
C GLN A 366 10.95 -21.56 9.20
N LYS A 367 11.07 -21.04 7.96
CA LYS A 367 12.33 -21.01 7.17
C LYS A 367 12.62 -19.58 6.66
N ILE A 368 13.87 -19.12 6.72
CA ILE A 368 14.32 -17.83 6.17
C ILE A 368 14.75 -17.97 4.70
N PRO A 369 14.61 -16.97 3.82
CA PRO A 369 14.97 -17.10 2.41
C PRO A 369 16.50 -17.19 2.19
N ALA A 370 16.92 -17.95 1.17
CA ALA A 370 18.31 -18.11 0.73
C ALA A 370 18.82 -16.88 -0.04
N GLU A 371 18.91 -15.73 0.62
CA GLU A 371 19.29 -14.45 0.00
C GLU A 371 20.11 -13.56 0.96
N MET A 372 20.47 -12.36 0.49
CA MET A 372 21.12 -11.35 1.33
C MET A 372 20.11 -10.72 2.29
N LEU A 373 20.36 -10.83 3.59
CA LEU A 373 19.52 -10.30 4.65
C LEU A 373 20.31 -9.37 5.57
N ALA A 374 19.66 -8.32 6.06
CA ALA A 374 20.15 -7.54 7.19
C ALA A 374 19.55 -8.11 8.48
N VAL A 375 20.39 -8.32 9.47
CA VAL A 375 20.08 -9.03 10.71
C VAL A 375 20.37 -8.12 11.89
N LEU A 376 19.33 -7.79 12.64
CA LEU A 376 19.45 -7.11 13.92
C LEU A 376 19.34 -8.14 15.04
N LEU A 377 20.31 -8.12 15.96
CA LEU A 377 20.40 -9.06 17.06
C LEU A 377 20.96 -8.37 18.32
N PRO A 378 20.66 -8.88 19.53
CA PRO A 378 21.25 -8.38 20.76
C PRO A 378 22.78 -8.45 20.71
N ALA A 379 23.44 -7.47 21.33
CA ALA A 379 24.90 -7.34 21.28
C ALA A 379 25.64 -8.56 21.84
N GLU A 380 25.03 -9.30 22.77
CA GLU A 380 25.59 -10.53 23.34
C GLU A 380 25.42 -11.80 22.47
N CYS A 381 24.67 -11.73 21.38
CA CYS A 381 24.37 -12.89 20.53
C CYS A 381 25.30 -12.99 19.31
N TYR A 382 25.55 -14.21 18.83
CA TYR A 382 26.37 -14.50 17.64
C TYR A 382 25.67 -15.49 16.70
N ILE A 383 25.87 -15.33 15.38
CA ILE A 383 25.29 -16.20 14.36
C ILE A 383 26.35 -17.18 13.87
N HIS A 384 26.00 -18.47 13.86
CA HIS A 384 26.79 -19.54 13.25
C HIS A 384 26.04 -20.09 12.04
N VAL A 385 26.73 -20.22 10.92
CA VAL A 385 26.15 -20.68 9.65
C VAL A 385 26.66 -22.08 9.35
N ASP A 386 25.76 -23.03 9.11
CA ASP A 386 26.13 -24.33 8.51
C ASP A 386 26.09 -24.20 6.99
N GLY A 387 27.26 -24.03 6.38
CA GLY A 387 27.42 -23.74 4.95
C GLY A 387 28.68 -22.91 4.66
N GLU A 388 28.69 -22.19 3.53
CA GLU A 388 29.69 -21.14 3.30
C GLU A 388 29.32 -19.89 4.11
N GLU A 389 30.16 -19.51 5.07
CA GLU A 389 29.99 -18.29 5.86
C GLU A 389 30.33 -17.06 5.01
N ASN A 390 29.34 -16.20 4.75
CA ASN A 390 29.53 -14.98 3.95
C ASN A 390 28.92 -13.75 4.65
N ARG A 391 29.60 -13.25 5.68
CA ARG A 391 29.25 -11.99 6.34
C ARG A 391 29.78 -10.81 5.53
N LEU A 392 28.86 -9.99 4.99
CA LEU A 392 29.19 -8.88 4.08
C LEU A 392 29.58 -7.60 4.83
N GLY A 393 29.09 -7.39 6.05
CA GLY A 393 29.45 -6.21 6.85
C GLY A 393 28.78 -6.15 8.23
N GLU A 394 29.37 -5.34 9.12
CA GLU A 394 28.88 -5.05 10.47
C GLU A 394 28.68 -3.53 10.60
N PHE A 395 27.45 -3.13 10.97
CA PHE A 395 27.01 -1.74 11.07
C PHE A 395 26.96 -1.24 12.52
N GLY A 396 27.83 -1.76 13.40
CA GLY A 396 27.96 -1.31 14.80
C GLY A 396 26.66 -1.31 15.61
N GLN A 397 26.67 -0.62 16.75
CA GLN A 397 25.50 -0.45 17.62
C GLN A 397 24.55 0.64 17.07
N LEU A 398 23.25 0.41 17.23
CA LEU A 398 22.21 1.42 17.03
C LEU A 398 22.29 2.50 18.14
N GLN A 399 21.77 3.70 17.88
CA GLN A 399 21.77 4.79 18.87
C GLN A 399 20.59 4.66 19.85
N ASP A 400 20.66 5.40 20.96
CA ASP A 400 19.59 5.58 21.95
C ASP A 400 19.03 4.26 22.52
N ALA A 401 17.70 4.09 22.52
CA ALA A 401 16.99 2.95 23.10
C ALA A 401 17.33 1.58 22.45
N PHE A 402 18.11 1.59 21.37
CA PHE A 402 18.55 0.41 20.64
C PHE A 402 20.03 0.08 20.87
N SER A 403 20.73 0.73 21.81
CA SER A 403 22.17 0.53 22.07
C SER A 403 22.58 -0.93 22.34
N ASP A 404 21.65 -1.72 22.88
CA ASP A 404 21.85 -3.14 23.19
C ASP A 404 21.75 -4.05 21.97
N TRP A 405 21.54 -3.48 20.78
CA TRP A 405 21.39 -4.20 19.51
C TRP A 405 22.51 -3.84 18.54
N LYS A 406 22.96 -4.83 17.77
CA LYS A 406 23.91 -4.68 16.67
C LYS A 406 23.27 -5.09 15.35
N LEU A 407 23.68 -4.42 14.27
CA LEU A 407 23.20 -4.68 12.92
C LEU A 407 24.30 -5.31 12.06
N GLU A 408 24.02 -6.47 11.46
CA GLU A 408 24.91 -7.22 10.59
C GLU A 408 24.24 -7.50 9.24
N VAL A 409 25.03 -7.66 8.15
CA VAL A 409 24.51 -8.08 6.84
C VAL A 409 25.16 -9.38 6.41
N TRP A 410 24.32 -10.34 6.05
CA TRP A 410 24.68 -11.72 5.75
C TRP A 410 24.15 -12.15 4.39
N ASP A 411 24.92 -12.95 3.66
CA ASP A 411 24.47 -13.66 2.46
C ASP A 411 24.21 -15.14 2.79
N PHE A 412 22.93 -15.53 2.79
CA PHE A 412 22.49 -16.88 3.11
C PHE A 412 22.24 -17.76 1.88
N THR A 413 22.58 -17.33 0.66
CA THR A 413 22.27 -18.07 -0.58
C THR A 413 22.89 -19.47 -0.64
N LYS A 414 24.01 -19.70 0.06
CA LYS A 414 24.71 -21.00 0.13
C LYS A 414 24.63 -21.68 1.50
N ALA A 415 23.78 -21.20 2.38
CA ALA A 415 23.66 -21.73 3.74
C ALA A 415 22.46 -22.69 3.86
N ASP A 416 22.63 -23.73 4.66
CA ASP A 416 21.58 -24.75 4.89
C ASP A 416 20.70 -24.34 6.09
N TYR A 417 21.31 -23.87 7.19
CA TYR A 417 20.64 -23.31 8.37
C TYR A 417 21.57 -22.40 9.17
N ILE A 418 20.98 -21.64 10.11
CA ILE A 418 21.71 -20.81 11.07
C ILE A 418 21.41 -21.21 12.52
N LEU A 419 22.39 -21.03 13.39
CA LEU A 419 22.30 -21.19 14.85
C LEU A 419 22.61 -19.86 15.53
N VAL A 420 21.91 -19.55 16.61
CA VAL A 420 22.15 -18.33 17.40
C VAL A 420 22.72 -18.71 18.76
N GLU A 421 23.96 -18.30 19.01
CA GLU A 421 24.65 -18.50 20.28
C GLU A 421 24.38 -17.34 21.25
N LYS A 422 24.08 -17.66 22.50
CA LYS A 422 24.03 -16.72 23.63
C LYS A 422 24.64 -17.37 24.87
N ASP A 423 25.52 -16.64 25.56
CA ASP A 423 26.18 -17.11 26.80
C ASP A 423 26.83 -18.50 26.66
N THR A 424 27.45 -18.79 25.50
CA THR A 424 28.07 -20.09 25.14
C THR A 424 27.11 -21.29 24.98
N ASP A 425 25.82 -21.03 24.84
CA ASP A 425 24.78 -22.04 24.55
C ASP A 425 23.93 -21.65 23.32
N PHE A 426 23.11 -22.58 22.83
CA PHE A 426 22.16 -22.39 21.73
C PHE A 426 20.72 -22.52 22.25
N PRO A 427 20.17 -21.47 22.90
CA PRO A 427 18.87 -21.57 23.57
C PRO A 427 17.67 -21.56 22.60
N TRP A 428 17.92 -21.47 21.29
CA TRP A 428 16.91 -21.49 20.23
C TRP A 428 17.19 -22.60 19.22
N PRO A 429 16.14 -23.16 18.58
CA PRO A 429 16.32 -24.20 17.58
C PRO A 429 17.04 -23.68 16.33
N ALA A 430 17.59 -24.59 15.52
CA ALA A 430 18.16 -24.24 14.23
C ALA A 430 17.13 -23.54 13.34
N ILE A 431 17.54 -22.50 12.61
CA ILE A 431 16.67 -21.74 11.72
C ILE A 431 17.02 -22.15 10.28
N PRO A 432 16.18 -22.94 9.60
CA PRO A 432 16.47 -23.45 8.27
C PRO A 432 16.36 -22.36 7.20
N ILE A 433 17.13 -22.54 6.13
CA ILE A 433 17.11 -21.66 4.96
C ILE A 433 16.31 -22.31 3.83
N LYS A 434 15.30 -21.59 3.35
CA LYS A 434 14.44 -22.00 2.23
C LYS A 434 15.15 -21.69 0.92
N ALA A 435 15.43 -22.74 0.14
CA ALA A 435 15.89 -22.58 -1.23
C ALA A 435 14.92 -21.72 -2.05
N LYS A 436 15.45 -20.85 -2.91
CA LYS A 436 14.62 -19.98 -3.75
C LYS A 436 13.69 -20.84 -4.64
N SER A 437 12.38 -20.68 -4.47
CA SER A 437 11.39 -21.35 -5.33
C SER A 437 11.64 -20.98 -6.79
N PRO A 438 11.40 -21.89 -7.75
CA PRO A 438 11.49 -21.53 -9.16
C PRO A 438 10.42 -20.48 -9.49
N GLU A 439 10.84 -19.32 -10.00
CA GLU A 439 9.94 -18.23 -10.41
C GLU A 439 9.31 -18.52 -11.78
N ILE A 440 8.00 -18.35 -11.88
CA ILE A 440 7.33 -18.27 -13.18
C ILE A 440 7.58 -16.88 -13.72
N THR A 441 8.07 -16.81 -14.95
CA THR A 441 8.46 -15.57 -15.61
C THR A 441 7.75 -15.42 -16.95
N PHE A 442 7.74 -14.19 -17.47
CA PHE A 442 7.30 -13.94 -18.84
C PHE A 442 8.38 -14.41 -19.83
N ALA A 443 7.94 -15.01 -20.93
CA ALA A 443 8.80 -15.52 -22.00
C ALA A 443 8.31 -15.08 -23.38
N GLY A 444 9.20 -15.13 -24.37
CA GLY A 444 8.89 -14.88 -25.78
C GLY A 444 8.78 -13.40 -26.18
N CYS A 445 8.86 -12.46 -25.24
CA CYS A 445 8.80 -11.02 -25.47
C CYS A 445 9.73 -10.28 -24.50
N GLU A 446 10.31 -9.16 -24.94
CA GLU A 446 11.02 -8.24 -24.06
C GLU A 446 10.08 -7.12 -23.58
N PRO A 447 10.10 -6.78 -22.28
CA PRO A 447 9.33 -5.65 -21.76
C PRO A 447 9.89 -4.33 -22.32
N PHE A 448 9.03 -3.31 -22.36
CA PHE A 448 9.42 -1.97 -22.80
C PHE A 448 10.44 -1.38 -21.81
N SER A 449 11.71 -1.36 -22.21
CA SER A 449 12.86 -1.06 -21.33
C SER A 449 12.82 0.29 -20.63
N ARG A 450 12.05 1.25 -21.14
CA ARG A 450 11.90 2.59 -20.56
C ARG A 450 10.83 2.66 -19.47
N ASP A 451 9.97 1.66 -19.37
CA ASP A 451 8.94 1.58 -18.34
C ASP A 451 9.50 0.91 -17.07
N LYS A 452 9.33 1.59 -15.92
CA LYS A 452 9.79 1.20 -14.59
C LYS A 452 8.66 1.38 -13.60
N ASP A 453 7.67 0.50 -13.71
CA ASP A 453 6.52 0.45 -12.80
C ASP A 453 6.96 0.16 -11.35
N PRO A 454 6.57 0.98 -10.37
CA PRO A 454 6.81 0.68 -8.95
C PRO A 454 6.18 -0.63 -8.48
N ASP A 455 5.04 -1.01 -9.04
CA ASP A 455 4.29 -2.20 -8.62
C ASP A 455 4.75 -3.47 -9.36
N GLY A 456 5.82 -3.37 -10.16
CA GLY A 456 6.44 -4.49 -10.89
C GLY A 456 5.65 -5.01 -12.09
N SER A 457 4.54 -4.36 -12.48
CA SER A 457 3.79 -4.74 -13.69
C SER A 457 4.58 -4.38 -14.94
N LEU A 458 4.76 -5.30 -15.88
CA LEU A 458 5.56 -5.07 -17.08
C LEU A 458 4.72 -4.57 -18.26
N LEU A 459 5.19 -3.55 -18.98
CA LEU A 459 4.58 -3.08 -20.22
C LEU A 459 5.15 -3.81 -21.43
N PHE A 460 4.31 -4.45 -22.24
CA PHE A 460 4.69 -5.04 -23.52
C PHE A 460 4.08 -4.24 -24.68
N VAL A 461 4.92 -3.94 -25.67
CA VAL A 461 4.52 -3.18 -26.86
C VAL A 461 4.46 -4.12 -28.07
N ASN A 462 3.34 -4.11 -28.80
CA ASN A 462 3.10 -4.94 -30.00
C ASN A 462 3.12 -6.46 -29.83
N GLN A 463 3.34 -6.98 -28.62
CA GLN A 463 3.48 -8.41 -28.37
C GLN A 463 2.75 -8.81 -27.08
N ILE A 464 2.19 -10.02 -27.06
CA ILE A 464 1.57 -10.62 -25.87
C ILE A 464 2.59 -11.62 -25.31
N PRO A 465 3.02 -11.50 -24.04
CA PRO A 465 4.00 -12.41 -23.47
C PRO A 465 3.43 -13.82 -23.31
N SER A 466 4.31 -14.81 -23.20
CA SER A 466 3.99 -16.18 -22.77
C SER A 466 4.40 -16.40 -21.31
N LEU A 467 3.92 -17.46 -20.66
CA LEU A 467 4.30 -17.82 -19.29
C LEU A 467 5.24 -19.02 -19.27
N GLN A 468 6.38 -18.92 -18.58
CA GLN A 468 7.37 -20.00 -18.47
C GLN A 468 7.27 -20.71 -17.11
N PHE A 469 6.88 -21.98 -17.14
CA PHE A 469 6.75 -22.85 -15.97
C PHE A 469 7.98 -23.76 -15.80
N PRO A 470 8.39 -24.06 -14.56
CA PRO A 470 9.49 -24.97 -14.24
C PRO A 470 9.06 -26.45 -14.27
N CYS A 471 8.22 -26.86 -15.22
CA CYS A 471 7.70 -28.23 -15.32
C CYS A 471 8.13 -28.92 -16.62
N GLN A 472 8.28 -30.26 -16.54
CA GLN A 472 8.67 -31.12 -17.66
C GLN A 472 7.47 -31.81 -18.32
N LYS A 473 7.67 -32.33 -19.54
CA LYS A 473 6.67 -32.98 -20.39
C LYS A 473 5.93 -34.17 -19.74
N ASP A 474 6.63 -34.91 -18.89
CA ASP A 474 6.12 -36.10 -18.19
C ASP A 474 5.74 -35.83 -16.73
N SER A 475 5.62 -34.56 -16.32
CA SER A 475 5.21 -34.23 -14.96
C SER A 475 3.76 -34.65 -14.70
N THR A 476 3.54 -35.44 -13.64
CA THR A 476 2.24 -35.94 -13.20
C THR A 476 1.35 -34.87 -12.56
N ASN A 477 1.82 -33.61 -12.50
CA ASN A 477 1.22 -32.51 -11.73
C ASN A 477 0.65 -31.38 -12.62
N LEU A 478 0.50 -31.55 -13.95
CA LEU A 478 -0.04 -30.50 -14.84
C LEU A 478 -1.50 -30.10 -14.51
N ASP A 479 -2.26 -31.00 -13.90
CA ASP A 479 -3.63 -30.74 -13.41
C ASP A 479 -3.66 -29.88 -12.14
N LYS A 480 -2.54 -29.79 -11.40
CA LYS A 480 -2.43 -28.99 -10.18
C LYS A 480 -2.08 -27.52 -10.42
N TRP A 481 -1.60 -27.19 -11.62
CA TRP A 481 -1.31 -25.80 -12.00
C TRP A 481 -2.55 -25.16 -12.61
N ARG A 482 -3.03 -24.09 -11.97
CA ARG A 482 -4.17 -23.28 -12.40
C ARG A 482 -3.72 -21.86 -12.72
N VAL A 483 -4.25 -21.32 -13.81
CA VAL A 483 -4.01 -19.93 -14.22
C VAL A 483 -5.36 -19.24 -14.36
N THR A 484 -5.52 -18.09 -13.73
CA THR A 484 -6.65 -17.18 -13.89
C THR A 484 -6.16 -15.89 -14.52
N LEU A 485 -6.64 -15.58 -15.72
CA LEU A 485 -6.35 -14.34 -16.45
C LEU A 485 -7.53 -13.37 -16.31
N THR A 486 -7.28 -12.18 -15.77
CA THR A 486 -8.30 -11.14 -15.57
C THR A 486 -7.86 -9.80 -16.17
N SER A 487 -8.81 -9.05 -16.73
CA SER A 487 -8.61 -7.66 -17.18
C SER A 487 -8.92 -6.66 -16.06
N GLU A 488 -8.04 -5.70 -15.83
CA GLU A 488 -8.22 -4.65 -14.83
C GLU A 488 -8.86 -3.39 -15.44
N GLY A 489 -9.86 -2.82 -14.77
CA GLY A 489 -10.45 -1.52 -15.13
C GLY A 489 -11.45 -1.49 -16.31
N ILE A 490 -11.58 -2.58 -17.07
CA ILE A 490 -12.56 -2.71 -18.15
C ILE A 490 -13.28 -4.04 -17.98
N GLU A 491 -14.56 -4.00 -17.63
CA GLU A 491 -15.34 -5.15 -17.18
C GLU A 491 -15.66 -6.17 -18.30
N HIS A 492 -15.21 -5.96 -19.54
CA HIS A 492 -15.73 -6.68 -20.73
C HIS A 492 -14.69 -7.34 -21.64
N SER A 493 -13.45 -7.62 -21.22
CA SER A 493 -12.46 -8.20 -22.16
C SER A 493 -11.90 -9.59 -21.82
N LEU A 494 -11.58 -9.91 -20.55
CA LEU A 494 -10.99 -11.22 -20.23
C LEU A 494 -11.22 -11.63 -18.77
N ASN A 495 -11.90 -12.75 -18.56
CA ASN A 495 -11.89 -13.51 -17.31
C ASN A 495 -11.88 -15.00 -17.67
N ALA A 496 -10.70 -15.62 -17.63
CA ALA A 496 -10.50 -17.02 -18.02
C ALA A 496 -9.71 -17.77 -16.94
N THR A 497 -10.28 -18.85 -16.43
CA THR A 497 -9.63 -19.75 -15.47
C THR A 497 -9.48 -21.13 -16.13
N PHE A 498 -8.28 -21.69 -16.10
CA PHE A 498 -8.00 -23.01 -16.67
C PHE A 498 -6.79 -23.67 -15.98
N THR A 499 -6.65 -24.99 -16.15
CA THR A 499 -5.48 -25.76 -15.72
C THR A 499 -4.47 -25.94 -16.86
N LEU A 500 -3.19 -26.18 -16.55
CA LEU A 500 -2.20 -26.49 -17.60
C LEU A 500 -2.54 -27.77 -18.37
N LYS A 501 -3.28 -28.69 -17.76
CA LYS A 501 -3.81 -29.89 -18.44
C LYS A 501 -4.86 -29.55 -19.50
N GLU A 502 -5.75 -28.60 -19.22
CA GLU A 502 -6.76 -28.12 -20.18
C GLU A 502 -6.11 -27.31 -21.30
N ALA A 503 -5.09 -26.52 -21.00
CA ALA A 503 -4.35 -25.72 -21.97
C ALA A 503 -3.18 -26.46 -22.65
N ARG A 504 -3.13 -27.80 -22.59
CA ARG A 504 -1.97 -28.60 -23.03
C ARG A 504 -1.59 -28.37 -24.49
N GLU A 505 -2.56 -28.10 -25.37
CA GLU A 505 -2.32 -27.81 -26.79
C GLU A 505 -1.58 -26.48 -27.03
N GLN A 506 -1.51 -25.62 -26.02
CA GLN A 506 -0.88 -24.30 -26.07
C GLN A 506 0.49 -24.27 -25.37
N ILE A 507 0.98 -25.42 -24.89
CA ILE A 507 2.23 -25.54 -24.15
C ILE A 507 3.33 -26.13 -25.05
N ASN A 508 4.44 -25.41 -25.15
CA ASN A 508 5.69 -25.92 -25.72
C ASN A 508 6.58 -26.46 -24.61
N PHE A 509 6.89 -27.76 -24.67
CA PHE A 509 7.71 -28.45 -23.67
C PHE A 509 9.19 -28.51 -24.12
N ASN A 510 10.09 -28.00 -23.27
CA ASN A 510 11.55 -28.13 -23.40
C ASN A 510 12.11 -29.05 -22.29
N GLU A 511 13.40 -29.39 -22.32
CA GLU A 511 14.03 -30.33 -21.37
C GLU A 511 13.90 -29.89 -19.89
N ASN A 512 13.92 -28.58 -19.62
CA ASN A 512 13.94 -28.03 -18.26
C ASN A 512 12.78 -27.05 -17.95
N HIS A 513 11.95 -26.69 -18.93
CA HIS A 513 10.85 -25.72 -18.75
C HIS A 513 9.74 -25.92 -19.76
N SER A 514 8.54 -25.40 -19.44
CA SER A 514 7.37 -25.41 -20.31
C SER A 514 6.90 -23.97 -20.56
N VAL A 515 6.62 -23.62 -21.80
CA VAL A 515 6.16 -22.27 -22.19
C VAL A 515 4.69 -22.33 -22.62
N LEU A 516 3.80 -21.67 -21.88
CA LEU A 516 2.39 -21.53 -22.18
C LEU A 516 2.14 -20.25 -22.98
N ASN A 517 1.61 -20.38 -24.20
CA ASN A 517 1.21 -19.24 -25.00
C ASN A 517 -0.20 -18.76 -24.64
N ILE A 518 -0.31 -17.63 -23.94
CA ILE A 518 -1.59 -17.05 -23.51
C ILE A 518 -2.30 -16.21 -24.58
N SER A 519 -1.69 -15.98 -25.75
CA SER A 519 -2.25 -15.12 -26.81
C SER A 519 -3.62 -15.60 -27.31
N LYS A 520 -3.90 -16.91 -27.21
CA LYS A 520 -5.15 -17.53 -27.68
C LYS A 520 -6.37 -17.20 -26.82
N PHE A 521 -6.17 -16.73 -25.60
CA PHE A 521 -7.27 -16.34 -24.70
C PHE A 521 -7.80 -14.93 -24.98
N PHE A 522 -7.07 -14.11 -25.76
CA PHE A 522 -7.50 -12.77 -26.14
C PHE A 522 -8.28 -12.81 -27.46
N LYS A 523 -9.54 -12.32 -27.45
CA LYS A 523 -10.48 -12.44 -28.59
C LYS A 523 -10.49 -11.23 -29.54
N GLU A 524 -10.06 -10.06 -29.08
CA GLU A 524 -10.11 -8.80 -29.84
C GLU A 524 -8.71 -8.28 -30.13
N SER A 525 -8.50 -7.62 -31.29
CA SER A 525 -7.23 -6.98 -31.67
C SER A 525 -7.50 -5.58 -32.22
N PRO A 526 -6.71 -4.53 -31.86
CA PRO A 526 -5.57 -4.57 -30.94
C PRO A 526 -6.00 -4.77 -29.48
N ILE A 527 -5.20 -5.51 -28.73
CA ILE A 527 -5.41 -5.74 -27.28
C ILE A 527 -4.76 -4.58 -26.54
N ILE A 528 -5.55 -3.88 -25.75
CA ILE A 528 -5.13 -2.68 -25.01
C ILE A 528 -5.71 -2.77 -23.61
N GLY A 529 -4.86 -2.67 -22.60
CA GLY A 529 -5.31 -2.71 -21.20
C GLY A 529 -4.25 -3.19 -20.23
N SER A 530 -4.66 -3.26 -18.96
CA SER A 530 -3.92 -3.85 -17.85
C SER A 530 -4.51 -5.22 -17.52
N TYR A 531 -3.66 -6.21 -17.26
CA TYR A 531 -4.04 -7.60 -17.05
C TYR A 531 -3.27 -8.22 -15.87
N LYS A 532 -3.92 -9.18 -15.20
CA LYS A 532 -3.37 -9.96 -14.11
C LYS A 532 -3.44 -11.45 -14.44
N ALA A 533 -2.35 -12.18 -14.19
CA ALA A 533 -2.30 -13.63 -14.24
C ALA A 533 -2.06 -14.17 -12.82
N GLU A 534 -3.10 -14.74 -12.22
CA GLU A 534 -3.01 -15.43 -10.94
C GLU A 534 -2.68 -16.90 -11.18
N ILE A 535 -1.56 -17.35 -10.65
CA ILE A 535 -1.07 -18.71 -10.86
C ILE A 535 -1.06 -19.43 -9.52
N LYS A 536 -1.84 -20.51 -9.43
CA LYS A 536 -1.84 -21.42 -8.29
C LYS A 536 -1.22 -22.74 -8.71
N GLY A 537 -0.26 -23.22 -7.93
CA GLY A 537 0.50 -24.43 -8.21
C GLY A 537 0.45 -25.42 -7.05
N PRO A 538 1.11 -26.59 -7.19
CA PRO A 538 1.28 -27.54 -6.11
C PRO A 538 2.07 -26.92 -4.94
N LEU A 539 1.94 -27.51 -3.74
CA LEU A 539 2.68 -27.12 -2.52
C LEU A 539 2.37 -25.68 -2.05
N GLY A 540 1.13 -25.23 -2.22
CA GLY A 540 0.71 -23.88 -1.85
C GLY A 540 1.41 -22.78 -2.65
N PHE A 541 1.95 -23.10 -3.83
CA PHE A 541 2.56 -22.10 -4.70
C PHE A 541 1.48 -21.14 -5.20
N GLU A 542 1.71 -19.85 -4.98
CA GLU A 542 0.87 -18.79 -5.51
C GLU A 542 1.79 -17.68 -6.02
N GLN A 543 1.58 -17.26 -7.27
CA GLN A 543 2.29 -16.14 -7.86
C GLN A 543 1.32 -15.32 -8.70
N ILE A 544 1.39 -14.01 -8.54
CA ILE A 544 0.62 -13.05 -9.32
C ILE A 544 1.59 -12.34 -10.25
N LEU A 545 1.32 -12.42 -11.56
CA LEU A 545 2.07 -11.69 -12.57
C LEU A 545 1.16 -10.62 -13.19
N LYS A 546 1.54 -9.36 -13.07
CA LYS A 546 0.82 -8.22 -13.66
C LYS A 546 1.52 -7.77 -14.94
N PHE A 547 0.76 -7.42 -15.96
CA PHE A 547 1.31 -6.89 -17.21
C PHE A 547 0.34 -5.94 -17.92
N ARG A 548 0.89 -5.08 -18.77
CA ARG A 548 0.18 -4.05 -19.54
C ARG A 548 0.48 -4.23 -21.02
N LEU A 549 -0.52 -3.99 -21.87
CA LEU A 549 -0.39 -4.12 -23.33
C LEU A 549 -0.75 -2.80 -24.02
N TRP A 550 0.14 -2.33 -24.91
CA TRP A 550 -0.11 -1.17 -25.77
C TRP A 550 0.45 -1.35 -27.20
N PRO A 551 -0.26 -0.95 -28.28
CA PRO A 551 0.25 -1.08 -29.64
C PRO A 551 1.07 0.13 -30.11
N ASN A 552 2.15 -0.12 -30.85
CA ASN A 552 2.96 0.84 -31.60
C ASN A 552 3.37 2.09 -30.80
N LEU A 553 3.74 1.92 -29.53
CA LEU A 553 4.22 3.00 -28.68
C LEU A 553 5.69 3.32 -28.99
N THR A 554 6.00 4.59 -29.25
CA THR A 554 7.37 5.07 -29.42
C THR A 554 7.60 6.32 -28.57
N VAL A 555 8.73 6.38 -27.87
CA VAL A 555 9.15 7.54 -27.08
C VAL A 555 10.43 8.13 -27.68
N LEU A 556 10.35 9.37 -28.17
CA LEU A 556 11.45 10.09 -28.83
C LEU A 556 12.01 11.15 -27.88
N ASN A 557 13.31 11.45 -28.01
CA ASN A 557 14.02 12.53 -27.28
C ASN A 557 14.04 12.42 -25.73
N LEU A 558 13.65 11.28 -25.15
CA LEU A 558 13.89 11.03 -23.73
C LEU A 558 15.42 10.87 -23.49
N PRO A 559 16.02 11.61 -22.53
CA PRO A 559 17.44 11.53 -22.25
C PRO A 559 17.88 10.12 -21.86
N ASN A 560 18.95 9.63 -22.49
CA ASN A 560 19.58 8.37 -22.13
C ASN A 560 20.74 8.57 -21.12
N SER A 561 21.06 9.81 -20.73
CA SER A 561 22.14 10.15 -19.80
C SER A 561 21.88 11.42 -19.01
N ILE A 562 22.58 11.57 -17.88
CA ILE A 562 22.48 12.74 -17.00
C ILE A 562 23.05 14.00 -17.67
N GLU A 563 24.11 13.87 -18.47
CA GLU A 563 24.76 14.99 -19.17
C GLU A 563 23.93 15.60 -20.31
N ALA A 564 23.00 14.83 -20.90
CA ALA A 564 22.11 15.32 -21.96
C ALA A 564 21.08 16.34 -21.45
N LYS A 565 21.06 16.64 -20.15
CA LYS A 565 20.23 17.63 -19.50
C LYS A 565 20.91 19.02 -19.55
N SER A 566 20.92 19.65 -20.72
CA SER A 566 21.55 20.98 -20.91
C SER A 566 20.62 22.17 -20.70
N GLU A 567 19.33 21.92 -20.45
CA GLU A 567 18.28 22.93 -20.24
C GLU A 567 17.61 22.74 -18.88
N ASP A 568 16.99 23.79 -18.33
CA ASP A 568 16.24 23.75 -17.05
C ASP A 568 15.07 22.75 -17.06
N LYS A 569 14.72 22.20 -18.23
CA LYS A 569 13.64 21.24 -18.47
C LYS A 569 14.09 20.14 -19.44
N ILE A 570 13.41 18.99 -19.36
CA ILE A 570 13.58 17.86 -20.27
C ILE A 570 12.33 17.75 -21.13
N ASP A 571 12.51 17.83 -22.44
CA ASP A 571 11.42 17.71 -23.42
C ASP A 571 11.53 16.38 -24.18
N PHE A 572 10.47 15.57 -24.17
CA PHE A 572 10.39 14.34 -24.95
C PHE A 572 9.02 14.19 -25.63
N THR A 573 8.91 13.26 -26.57
CA THR A 573 7.67 13.07 -27.36
C THR A 573 7.19 11.64 -27.31
N ILE A 574 5.89 11.45 -27.07
CA ILE A 574 5.21 10.16 -27.13
C ILE A 574 4.40 10.08 -28.42
N ALA A 575 4.59 8.99 -29.17
CA ALA A 575 3.93 8.72 -30.43
C ALA A 575 3.26 7.34 -30.42
N SER A 576 2.07 7.24 -31.01
CA SER A 576 1.40 5.97 -31.29
C SER A 576 0.59 6.08 -32.58
N THR A 577 0.36 4.95 -33.25
CA THR A 577 -0.50 4.89 -34.45
C THR A 577 -2.00 4.89 -34.11
N LEU A 578 -2.35 4.72 -32.84
CA LEU A 578 -3.72 4.80 -32.36
C LEU A 578 -4.11 6.25 -32.06
N GLU A 579 -5.41 6.55 -32.10
CA GLU A 579 -5.92 7.76 -31.48
C GLU A 579 -5.92 7.58 -29.95
N PHE A 580 -5.14 8.41 -29.27
CA PHE A 580 -5.00 8.38 -27.82
C PHE A 580 -4.90 9.77 -27.22
N GLU A 581 -5.20 9.85 -25.93
CA GLU A 581 -4.96 10.98 -25.07
C GLU A 581 -3.85 10.64 -24.08
N CYS A 582 -2.90 11.56 -23.90
CA CYS A 582 -1.83 11.42 -22.92
C CYS A 582 -2.12 12.38 -21.76
N GLU A 583 -2.25 11.82 -20.57
CA GLU A 583 -2.58 12.57 -19.35
C GLU A 583 -1.59 12.22 -18.23
N ARG A 584 -1.49 13.08 -17.23
CA ARG A 584 -0.65 12.82 -16.05
C ARG A 584 -1.40 11.89 -15.10
N GLN A 585 -0.71 10.93 -14.47
CA GLN A 585 -1.33 10.12 -13.42
C GLN A 585 -1.48 10.90 -12.12
N THR A 586 -0.50 11.72 -11.79
CA THR A 586 -0.45 12.53 -10.58
C THR A 586 -0.33 14.00 -10.97
N ASP A 587 -0.81 14.89 -10.10
CA ASP A 587 -0.60 16.34 -10.25
C ASP A 587 0.85 16.72 -9.87
N GLN A 588 1.85 16.01 -10.42
CA GLN A 588 3.27 16.36 -10.27
C GLN A 588 3.52 17.77 -10.83
N GLU A 589 4.15 18.60 -10.02
CA GLU A 589 4.41 20.01 -10.34
C GLU A 589 5.31 20.15 -11.57
N ASN A 590 5.08 21.20 -12.36
CA ASN A 590 5.92 21.63 -13.49
C ASN A 590 6.03 20.69 -14.70
N VAL A 591 5.17 19.67 -14.82
CA VAL A 591 5.04 18.83 -16.03
C VAL A 591 4.00 19.42 -16.99
N SER A 592 4.41 19.82 -18.20
CA SER A 592 3.48 20.25 -19.25
C SER A 592 3.32 19.16 -20.32
N ILE A 593 2.08 18.97 -20.79
CA ILE A 593 1.77 18.05 -21.89
C ILE A 593 1.04 18.85 -22.97
N GLU A 594 1.63 18.91 -24.16
CA GLU A 594 1.08 19.61 -25.31
C GLU A 594 0.72 18.61 -26.41
N LYS A 595 -0.54 18.63 -26.84
CA LYS A 595 -1.02 17.80 -27.94
C LYS A 595 -0.64 18.45 -29.27
N THR A 596 0.15 17.74 -30.06
CA THR A 596 0.37 18.00 -31.49
C THR A 596 -0.33 16.89 -32.28
N VAL A 597 -0.64 17.07 -33.57
CA VAL A 597 -1.39 16.07 -34.37
C VAL A 597 -0.72 14.68 -34.28
N GLY A 598 -1.36 13.74 -33.58
CA GLY A 598 -0.87 12.36 -33.38
C GLY A 598 0.34 12.19 -32.44
N LEU A 599 0.77 13.26 -31.76
CA LEU A 599 2.00 13.29 -30.94
C LEU A 599 1.78 14.09 -29.66
N TYR A 600 2.34 13.64 -28.55
CA TYR A 600 2.30 14.38 -27.29
C TYR A 600 3.70 14.80 -26.89
N LYS A 601 3.94 16.11 -26.82
CA LYS A 601 5.17 16.67 -26.28
C LYS A 601 5.01 16.79 -24.76
N VAL A 602 5.97 16.24 -24.02
CA VAL A 602 5.99 16.23 -22.56
C VAL A 602 7.24 16.98 -22.10
N SER A 603 7.05 18.00 -21.27
CA SER A 603 8.14 18.82 -20.72
C SER A 603 8.16 18.66 -19.21
N ILE A 604 9.30 18.29 -18.61
CA ILE A 604 9.43 18.01 -17.18
C ILE A 604 10.62 18.74 -16.55
N PRO A 605 10.60 18.99 -15.22
CA PRO A 605 11.76 19.55 -14.52
C PRO A 605 12.87 18.51 -14.30
N LEU A 606 14.09 18.99 -14.08
CA LEU A 606 15.31 18.16 -13.94
C LEU A 606 15.33 17.23 -12.71
N THR A 607 14.54 17.55 -11.70
CA THR A 607 14.44 16.83 -10.41
C THR A 607 13.62 15.55 -10.46
N VAL A 608 12.85 15.33 -11.53
CA VAL A 608 11.94 14.18 -11.61
C VAL A 608 12.74 12.92 -11.97
N GLU A 609 12.67 11.90 -11.11
CA GLU A 609 13.31 10.58 -11.33
C GLU A 609 12.47 9.67 -12.22
N ARG A 610 11.15 9.86 -12.20
CA ARG A 610 10.17 9.05 -12.93
C ARG A 610 8.93 9.89 -13.24
N ILE A 611 8.42 9.75 -14.46
CA ILE A 611 7.17 10.37 -14.86
C ILE A 611 6.07 9.32 -15.04
N ASP A 612 4.93 9.60 -14.42
CA ASP A 612 3.79 8.69 -14.37
C ASP A 612 2.70 9.26 -15.29
N LEU A 613 2.43 8.61 -16.43
CA LEU A 613 1.44 9.04 -17.43
C LEU A 613 0.35 8.00 -17.66
N TYR A 614 -0.84 8.44 -18.07
CA TYR A 614 -1.89 7.59 -18.64
C TYR A 614 -1.95 7.76 -20.15
N LEU A 615 -2.01 6.64 -20.86
CA LEU A 615 -2.43 6.60 -22.25
C LEU A 615 -3.90 6.15 -22.29
N THR A 616 -4.77 7.02 -22.78
CA THR A 616 -6.22 6.79 -22.84
C THR A 616 -6.68 6.63 -24.28
N THR A 617 -7.40 5.57 -24.59
CA THR A 617 -8.10 5.40 -25.88
C THR A 617 -9.56 4.99 -25.64
N ARG A 618 -10.38 4.81 -26.68
CA ARG A 618 -11.80 4.44 -26.52
C ARG A 618 -12.11 3.11 -27.19
N THR A 619 -12.96 2.31 -26.54
CA THR A 619 -13.61 1.15 -27.15
C THR A 619 -14.56 1.58 -28.29
N LYS A 620 -15.02 0.63 -29.11
CA LYS A 620 -16.09 0.88 -30.10
C LYS A 620 -17.39 1.44 -29.47
N ALA A 621 -17.64 1.13 -28.19
CA ALA A 621 -18.78 1.62 -27.43
C ALA A 621 -18.54 3.02 -26.80
N GLY A 622 -17.39 3.66 -27.05
CA GLY A 622 -17.05 4.98 -26.52
C GLY A 622 -16.52 4.98 -25.08
N ILE A 623 -16.38 3.81 -24.45
CA ILE A 623 -15.86 3.65 -23.09
C ILE A 623 -14.32 3.86 -23.09
N PRO A 624 -13.76 4.69 -22.20
CA PRO A 624 -12.32 4.94 -22.14
C PRO A 624 -11.55 3.74 -21.56
N ILE A 625 -10.44 3.37 -22.22
CA ILE A 625 -9.41 2.41 -21.80
C ILE A 625 -8.18 3.21 -21.38
N ARG A 626 -7.74 3.07 -20.12
CA ARG A 626 -6.56 3.79 -19.60
C ARG A 626 -5.46 2.81 -19.25
N VAL A 627 -4.28 2.99 -19.82
CA VAL A 627 -3.09 2.20 -19.51
C VAL A 627 -2.04 3.11 -18.89
N PRO A 628 -1.61 2.86 -17.63
CA PRO A 628 -0.55 3.63 -17.03
C PRO A 628 0.79 3.29 -17.68
N ILE A 629 1.70 4.26 -17.78
CA ILE A 629 3.11 4.11 -18.18
C ILE A 629 4.00 4.89 -17.20
N TYR A 630 5.17 4.35 -16.89
CA TYR A 630 6.09 4.87 -15.87
C TYR A 630 7.48 5.06 -16.44
N LEU A 631 7.79 6.23 -17.00
CA LEU A 631 9.06 6.44 -17.70
C LEU A 631 10.14 6.88 -16.71
N ALA A 632 11.21 6.09 -16.58
CA ALA A 632 12.36 6.46 -15.76
C ALA A 632 13.23 7.52 -16.43
N ILE A 633 13.70 8.48 -15.63
CA ILE A 633 14.56 9.58 -16.07
C ILE A 633 15.90 9.45 -15.35
N PRO A 634 17.03 9.36 -16.10
CA PRO A 634 18.34 9.28 -15.47
C PRO A 634 18.57 10.47 -14.52
N SER A 635 18.95 10.21 -13.27
CA SER A 635 19.11 11.26 -12.25
C SER A 635 20.22 10.90 -11.25
N VAL A 636 20.70 11.92 -10.54
CA VAL A 636 21.65 11.76 -9.43
C VAL A 636 21.05 12.42 -8.21
N LYS A 637 21.21 11.78 -7.05
CA LYS A 637 20.89 12.37 -5.76
C LYS A 637 21.92 12.02 -4.71
N TRP A 638 22.02 12.84 -3.69
CA TRP A 638 22.97 12.64 -2.61
C TRP A 638 22.39 13.06 -1.26
N MET A 639 22.95 12.51 -0.20
CA MET A 639 22.60 12.82 1.18
C MET A 639 23.85 12.83 2.06
N VAL A 640 23.82 13.63 3.13
CA VAL A 640 24.87 13.66 4.16
C VAL A 640 24.29 13.13 5.45
N GLY A 641 24.85 12.03 5.95
CA GLY A 641 24.40 11.39 7.19
C GLY A 641 25.42 11.48 8.33
N GLY A 642 24.99 11.04 9.51
CA GLY A 642 25.76 11.14 10.76
C GLY A 642 25.61 12.48 11.51
N ILE A 643 24.81 13.41 10.99
CA ILE A 643 24.54 14.74 11.58
C ILE A 643 23.12 14.88 12.18
N SER A 644 22.23 13.93 11.92
CA SER A 644 20.79 13.98 12.27
C SER A 644 20.51 14.03 13.78
N ALA A 645 21.28 13.28 14.57
CA ALA A 645 21.17 13.29 16.03
C ALA A 645 21.41 14.68 16.65
N ILE A 646 22.07 15.59 15.94
CA ILE A 646 22.43 16.93 16.41
C ILE A 646 21.36 17.96 16.02
N THR A 647 20.76 17.84 14.83
CA THR A 647 19.93 18.90 14.25
C THR A 647 18.43 18.77 14.47
N ARG A 648 17.92 17.61 14.91
CA ARG A 648 16.46 17.29 14.88
C ARG A 648 15.81 17.59 13.51
N MET A 649 16.62 17.69 12.44
CA MET A 649 16.15 17.91 11.07
C MET A 649 16.06 16.56 10.36
N GLU A 650 15.03 16.40 9.53
CA GLU A 650 14.89 15.25 8.64
C GLU A 650 16.08 15.20 7.67
N VAL A 651 16.73 14.04 7.58
CA VAL A 651 17.77 13.79 6.58
C VAL A 651 17.06 13.59 5.25
N GLY A 652 17.25 14.53 4.31
CA GLY A 652 16.67 14.47 2.98
C GLY A 652 17.67 14.02 1.93
N TRP A 653 17.19 13.34 0.89
CA TRP A 653 17.93 13.22 -0.36
C TRP A 653 17.80 14.51 -1.17
N HIS A 654 18.89 14.95 -1.78
CA HIS A 654 18.95 16.20 -2.55
C HIS A 654 19.38 15.94 -4.01
N HIS A 655 18.79 16.69 -4.93
CA HIS A 655 19.15 16.71 -6.37
C HIS A 655 19.97 17.94 -6.79
N HIS A 656 20.08 18.91 -5.89
CA HIS A 656 20.81 20.15 -6.08
C HIS A 656 21.72 20.39 -4.89
N GLU A 657 22.72 21.24 -5.10
CA GLU A 657 23.64 21.62 -4.05
C GLU A 657 22.87 22.23 -2.87
N PHE A 658 23.17 21.73 -1.66
CA PHE A 658 22.59 22.26 -0.42
C PHE A 658 23.69 22.60 0.58
N SER A 659 23.35 23.45 1.56
CA SER A 659 24.31 23.95 2.54
C SER A 659 24.13 23.32 3.90
N ILE A 660 25.24 23.00 4.58
CA ILE A 660 25.26 22.48 5.95
C ILE A 660 26.22 23.34 6.79
N ALA A 661 25.89 23.57 8.07
CA ALA A 661 26.81 24.22 8.99
C ALA A 661 28.03 23.32 9.25
N LEU A 662 29.24 23.88 9.11
CA LEU A 662 30.50 23.18 9.29
C LEU A 662 30.60 22.51 10.67
N ASP A 663 30.11 23.18 11.70
CA ASP A 663 30.15 22.72 13.09
C ASP A 663 29.41 21.39 13.29
N LEU A 664 28.36 21.13 12.51
CA LEU A 664 27.61 19.88 12.56
C LEU A 664 28.48 18.70 12.11
N LEU A 665 29.26 18.89 11.05
CA LEU A 665 30.16 17.85 10.54
C LEU A 665 31.35 17.61 11.48
N LEU A 666 31.82 18.66 12.17
CA LEU A 666 32.87 18.55 13.18
C LEU A 666 32.40 17.81 14.44
N GLN A 667 31.15 18.04 14.86
CA GLN A 667 30.53 17.41 16.05
C GLN A 667 30.02 15.99 15.79
N ALA A 668 29.63 15.67 14.56
CA ALA A 668 29.19 14.33 14.16
C ALA A 668 30.28 13.30 14.44
N GLN A 669 29.96 12.12 15.01
CA GLN A 669 31.02 11.13 15.29
C GLN A 669 31.59 10.50 14.01
N GLN A 670 30.72 10.05 13.10
CA GLN A 670 31.09 9.41 11.82
C GLN A 670 30.25 9.99 10.67
N PRO A 671 30.61 11.18 10.14
CA PRO A 671 29.90 11.76 9.01
C PRO A 671 30.20 11.01 7.71
N TYR A 672 29.20 10.85 6.85
CA TYR A 672 29.31 10.17 5.55
C TYR A 672 28.48 10.87 4.47
N LEU A 673 28.83 10.64 3.19
CA LEU A 673 28.05 11.10 2.03
C LEU A 673 27.68 9.90 1.16
N HIS A 674 26.39 9.77 0.86
CA HIS A 674 25.89 8.81 -0.12
C HIS A 674 25.53 9.51 -1.42
N LEU A 675 25.91 8.89 -2.53
CA LEU A 675 25.62 9.35 -3.88
C LEU A 675 24.94 8.21 -4.63
N LYS A 676 23.69 8.42 -5.05
CA LYS A 676 22.91 7.43 -5.80
C LYS A 676 22.73 7.90 -7.24
N VAL A 677 23.07 7.02 -8.19
CA VAL A 677 23.00 7.29 -9.62
C VAL A 677 21.98 6.37 -10.26
N TYR A 678 20.93 6.94 -10.85
CA TYR A 678 19.85 6.20 -11.49
C TYR A 678 20.00 6.16 -13.02
N GLY A 679 19.70 5.00 -13.59
CA GLY A 679 19.61 4.80 -15.03
C GLY A 679 20.94 4.61 -15.77
N GLN A 680 22.08 4.56 -15.07
CA GLN A 680 23.40 4.31 -15.66
C GLN A 680 24.31 3.50 -14.74
N GLU A 681 25.15 2.63 -15.32
CA GLU A 681 26.17 1.88 -14.59
C GLU A 681 27.44 2.72 -14.35
N VAL A 682 27.85 2.81 -13.09
CA VAL A 682 28.95 3.66 -12.64
C VAL A 682 30.17 2.82 -12.28
N ASP A 683 31.36 3.25 -12.70
CA ASP A 683 32.64 2.72 -12.24
C ASP A 683 33.03 3.34 -10.89
N ARG A 684 32.80 2.56 -9.84
CA ARG A 684 33.07 2.95 -8.44
C ARG A 684 34.55 3.15 -8.17
N GLY A 685 35.42 2.36 -8.79
CA GLY A 685 36.86 2.39 -8.51
C GLY A 685 37.51 3.68 -9.02
N ARG A 686 36.89 4.32 -10.02
CA ARG A 686 37.37 5.56 -10.63
C ARG A 686 36.67 6.82 -10.11
N SER A 687 35.49 6.68 -9.51
CA SER A 687 34.71 7.80 -8.98
C SER A 687 35.31 8.34 -7.67
N ARG A 688 35.26 9.66 -7.45
CA ARG A 688 35.93 10.35 -6.31
C ARG A 688 35.08 11.50 -5.78
N LEU A 689 35.32 11.88 -4.53
CA LEU A 689 34.75 13.09 -3.92
C LEU A 689 35.88 14.08 -3.59
N ILE A 690 35.73 15.33 -3.98
CA ILE A 690 36.75 16.38 -3.90
C ILE A 690 36.23 17.49 -2.98
N LEU A 691 36.99 17.84 -1.95
CA LEU A 691 36.80 19.06 -1.16
C LEU A 691 37.60 20.19 -1.81
N CYS A 692 36.96 21.33 -2.10
CA CYS A 692 37.62 22.49 -2.71
C CYS A 692 37.13 23.81 -2.10
N ASP A 693 37.91 24.87 -2.32
CA ASP A 693 37.48 26.25 -2.10
C ASP A 693 36.70 26.71 -3.35
N PRO A 694 35.41 27.08 -3.23
CA PRO A 694 34.61 27.54 -4.37
C PRO A 694 35.15 28.82 -5.03
N THR A 695 35.95 29.62 -4.30
CA THR A 695 36.60 30.83 -4.83
C THR A 695 37.90 30.54 -5.58
N GLN A 696 38.45 29.33 -5.41
CA GLN A 696 39.61 28.82 -6.11
C GLN A 696 39.33 27.38 -6.59
N PRO A 697 38.42 27.20 -7.56
CA PRO A 697 37.87 25.89 -7.91
C PRO A 697 38.89 24.89 -8.46
N GLU A 698 40.07 25.35 -8.90
CA GLU A 698 41.20 24.52 -9.36
C GLU A 698 42.07 23.99 -8.21
N ASN A 699 41.87 24.47 -6.98
CA ASN A 699 42.67 24.08 -5.82
C ASN A 699 41.94 22.99 -5.02
N GLU A 700 42.31 21.73 -5.25
CA GLU A 700 41.81 20.58 -4.51
C GLU A 700 42.38 20.59 -3.09
N VAL A 701 41.53 20.81 -2.09
CA VAL A 701 41.93 20.78 -0.68
C VAL A 701 42.16 19.34 -0.22
N GLN A 702 41.29 18.41 -0.64
CA GLN A 702 41.40 16.99 -0.31
C GLN A 702 40.58 16.13 -1.29
N VAL A 703 41.10 14.96 -1.67
CA VAL A 703 40.38 13.92 -2.43
C VAL A 703 40.01 12.77 -1.50
N ILE A 704 38.79 12.27 -1.61
CA ILE A 704 38.19 11.21 -0.81
C ILE A 704 37.77 10.10 -1.77
N ASN A 705 38.33 8.91 -1.55
CA ASN A 705 37.99 7.72 -2.32
C ASN A 705 36.77 7.01 -1.73
N PRO A 706 35.97 6.33 -2.56
CA PRO A 706 34.81 5.61 -2.10
C PRO A 706 35.22 4.41 -1.25
N LYS A 707 34.42 4.10 -0.22
CA LYS A 707 34.56 2.83 0.51
C LYS A 707 34.01 1.69 -0.35
N SER A 708 34.69 0.54 -0.32
CA SER A 708 34.17 -0.70 -0.91
C SER A 708 32.86 -1.06 -0.22
N ASN A 709 31.74 -0.95 -0.93
CA ASN A 709 30.41 -1.25 -0.42
C ASN A 709 29.74 -2.26 -1.35
N ASN A 710 29.34 -3.41 -0.80
CA ASN A 710 28.76 -4.52 -1.56
C ASN A 710 27.21 -4.52 -1.57
N LEU A 711 26.57 -3.55 -0.89
CA LEU A 711 25.12 -3.57 -0.62
C LEU A 711 24.25 -3.14 -1.80
N ASP A 712 24.65 -2.14 -2.57
CA ASP A 712 23.89 -1.60 -3.70
C ASP A 712 24.91 -1.27 -4.79
N THR A 713 24.64 -1.62 -6.05
CA THR A 713 25.47 -1.32 -7.23
C THR A 713 25.30 0.12 -7.75
N GLN A 714 24.24 0.82 -7.34
CA GLN A 714 23.88 2.18 -7.76
C GLN A 714 24.28 3.27 -6.75
N THR A 715 24.63 2.91 -5.50
CA THR A 715 25.03 3.88 -4.46
C THR A 715 26.54 3.83 -4.16
N ILE A 716 27.19 5.00 -4.22
CA ILE A 716 28.59 5.22 -3.84
C ILE A 716 28.63 5.86 -2.45
N ASN A 717 29.51 5.39 -1.57
CA ASN A 717 29.65 5.87 -0.20
C ASN A 717 31.03 6.49 0.06
N PHE A 718 31.06 7.69 0.63
CA PHE A 718 32.26 8.42 1.01
C PHE A 718 32.29 8.68 2.52
N ASP A 719 33.41 8.35 3.17
CA ASP A 719 33.63 8.64 4.59
C ASP A 719 34.19 10.05 4.76
N LEU A 720 33.45 10.90 5.47
CA LEU A 720 33.80 12.30 5.70
C LEU A 720 34.57 12.50 7.02
N SER A 721 34.85 11.44 7.79
CA SER A 721 35.58 11.54 9.06
C SER A 721 37.00 12.07 8.87
N GLY A 722 37.63 11.71 7.75
CA GLY A 722 38.99 12.12 7.40
C GLY A 722 39.13 13.60 7.04
N ILE A 723 38.03 14.35 6.89
CA ILE A 723 38.04 15.75 6.47
C ILE A 723 38.14 16.71 7.67
N LYS A 724 37.71 16.28 8.86
CA LYS A 724 37.62 17.13 10.07
C LYS A 724 38.95 17.82 10.41
N ASN A 725 40.06 17.12 10.26
CA ASN A 725 41.40 17.65 10.57
C ASN A 725 41.80 18.80 9.62
N ASN A 726 41.39 18.73 8.35
CA ASN A 726 41.72 19.73 7.35
C ASN A 726 40.82 20.97 7.45
N LEU A 727 39.54 20.78 7.76
CA LEU A 727 38.58 21.89 7.97
C LEU A 727 38.98 22.82 9.12
N GLY A 728 39.67 22.27 10.13
CA GLY A 728 40.25 23.03 11.24
C GLY A 728 41.51 23.83 10.87
N TYR A 729 42.21 23.51 9.79
CA TYR A 729 43.44 24.22 9.41
C TYR A 729 43.18 25.49 8.59
N PHE A 730 42.13 25.48 7.76
CA PHE A 730 41.78 26.59 6.86
C PHE A 730 40.70 27.50 7.49
N PHE A 731 41.09 28.32 8.47
CA PHE A 731 40.16 29.23 9.18
C PHE A 731 39.63 30.39 8.32
N GLU A 732 40.37 30.81 7.29
CA GLU A 732 39.97 31.94 6.42
C GLU A 732 38.89 31.56 5.40
N ILE A 733 38.69 30.26 5.15
CA ILE A 733 37.68 29.76 4.23
C ILE A 733 36.33 29.71 4.96
N SER A 734 35.37 30.49 4.44
CA SER A 734 34.01 30.59 4.98
C SER A 734 33.06 29.53 4.45
N ILE A 735 33.32 29.02 3.24
CA ILE A 735 32.52 28.01 2.55
C ILE A 735 33.45 27.00 1.89
N PHE A 736 33.31 25.71 2.21
CA PHE A 736 33.94 24.63 1.44
C PHE A 736 32.91 23.97 0.54
N GLN A 737 33.31 23.47 -0.63
CA GLN A 737 32.43 22.75 -1.55
C GLN A 737 32.90 21.31 -1.74
N LEU A 738 31.96 20.37 -1.61
CA LEU A 738 32.14 18.95 -1.94
C LEU A 738 31.64 18.70 -3.36
N LYS A 739 32.54 18.28 -4.26
CA LYS A 739 32.24 17.92 -5.66
C LYS A 739 32.45 16.43 -5.87
N ALA A 740 31.55 15.76 -6.59
CA ALA A 740 31.75 14.37 -7.01
C ALA A 740 32.18 14.29 -8.47
N GLU A 741 33.24 13.52 -8.72
CA GLU A 741 33.64 13.02 -10.03
C GLU A 741 33.10 11.60 -10.21
N ILE A 742 32.13 11.44 -11.11
CA ILE A 742 31.45 10.17 -11.38
C ILE A 742 31.96 9.61 -12.70
N SER A 743 32.62 8.46 -12.65
CA SER A 743 33.11 7.76 -13.84
C SER A 743 32.14 6.66 -14.27
N TYR A 744 31.90 6.50 -15.57
CA TYR A 744 31.00 5.46 -16.10
C TYR A 744 31.77 4.28 -16.70
N ALA A 745 31.19 3.07 -16.66
CA ALA A 745 31.86 1.86 -17.15
C ALA A 745 32.22 1.91 -18.66
N GLN A 746 31.42 2.64 -19.47
CA GLN A 746 31.55 2.69 -20.93
C GLN A 746 32.05 4.04 -21.47
N LYS A 747 32.44 4.99 -20.60
CA LYS A 747 32.83 6.36 -21.00
C LYS A 747 34.12 6.82 -20.31
N ASN A 748 34.94 7.60 -21.01
CA ASN A 748 36.25 8.04 -20.52
C ASN A 748 36.20 9.33 -19.68
N ASP A 749 35.29 10.26 -19.98
CA ASP A 749 35.20 11.53 -19.25
C ASP A 749 34.25 11.41 -18.06
N PRO A 750 34.67 11.81 -16.84
CA PRO A 750 33.83 11.78 -15.65
C PRO A 750 32.85 12.95 -15.63
N LEU A 751 31.66 12.72 -15.07
CA LEU A 751 30.69 13.76 -14.74
C LEU A 751 31.07 14.43 -13.42
N VAL A 752 31.24 15.75 -13.41
CA VAL A 752 31.54 16.54 -12.20
C VAL A 752 30.29 17.24 -11.70
N LEU A 753 29.89 16.99 -10.44
CA LEU A 753 28.72 17.61 -9.80
C LEU A 753 29.10 18.26 -8.46
N SER A 754 28.62 19.48 -8.21
CA SER A 754 28.67 20.09 -6.88
C SER A 754 27.56 19.55 -6.01
N LEU A 755 27.93 18.96 -4.86
CA LEU A 755 27.00 18.26 -3.99
C LEU A 755 26.61 19.08 -2.75
N VAL A 756 27.60 19.52 -1.97
CA VAL A 756 27.34 20.11 -0.64
C VAL A 756 28.25 21.29 -0.37
N ALA A 757 27.66 22.37 0.15
CA ALA A 757 28.35 23.55 0.66
C ALA A 757 28.48 23.50 2.19
N LEU A 758 29.69 23.43 2.73
CA LEU A 758 29.94 23.49 4.17
C LEU A 758 30.17 24.94 4.58
N LYS A 759 29.20 25.56 5.27
CA LYS A 759 29.23 26.97 5.68
C LYS A 759 29.68 27.11 7.13
N ARG A 760 30.71 27.92 7.39
CA ARG A 760 31.18 28.21 8.76
C ARG A 760 30.25 29.24 9.43
N ALA A 761 29.89 29.01 10.70
CA ALA A 761 29.02 29.92 11.45
C ALA A 761 29.74 31.24 11.80
N LEU A 762 29.00 32.35 11.74
CA LEU A 762 29.50 33.68 12.13
C LEU A 762 29.22 33.90 13.62
N LYS A 763 30.27 34.16 14.41
CA LYS A 763 30.13 34.59 15.81
C LYS A 763 30.10 36.10 15.87
N ILE A 764 28.90 36.66 15.91
CA ILE A 764 28.67 38.11 15.88
C ILE A 764 27.96 38.58 17.16
N THR A 765 28.46 39.68 17.74
CA THR A 765 27.87 40.35 18.91
C THR A 765 27.83 41.87 18.69
N ASP A 766 27.21 42.62 19.60
CA ASP A 766 27.21 44.09 19.61
C ASP A 766 26.75 44.74 18.29
N VAL A 767 25.62 44.27 17.76
CA VAL A 767 25.05 44.73 16.48
C VAL A 767 24.23 46.00 16.70
N ASP A 768 24.49 47.02 15.87
CA ASP A 768 23.69 48.26 15.84
C ASP A 768 23.53 48.77 14.40
N LEU A 769 22.46 49.53 14.16
CA LEU A 769 22.09 50.08 12.84
C LEU A 769 21.75 51.56 12.96
N VAL A 770 22.67 52.41 12.54
CA VAL A 770 22.57 53.88 12.63
C VAL A 770 22.10 54.48 11.31
N GLU A 771 21.21 55.47 11.38
CA GLU A 771 20.84 56.31 10.22
C GLU A 771 21.82 57.47 10.09
N LEU A 772 22.54 57.54 8.98
CA LEU A 772 23.50 58.62 8.74
C LEU A 772 22.87 59.81 8.01
N SER A 773 22.02 59.53 7.01
CA SER A 773 21.30 60.57 6.25
C SER A 773 19.99 59.99 5.70
N ARG A 774 18.87 60.63 6.05
CA ARG A 774 17.52 60.21 5.61
C ARG A 774 17.24 60.59 4.16
N ASP A 775 17.75 61.72 3.70
CA ASP A 775 17.55 62.20 2.33
C ASP A 775 18.38 61.40 1.32
N ASP A 776 19.56 60.92 1.71
CA ASP A 776 20.45 60.09 0.87
C ASP A 776 20.24 58.58 1.06
N LEU A 777 19.29 58.17 1.92
CA LEU A 777 19.07 56.78 2.32
C LEU A 777 20.35 56.06 2.76
N ARG A 778 21.20 56.73 3.57
CA ARG A 778 22.47 56.19 4.05
C ARG A 778 22.36 55.65 5.47
N TYR A 779 22.79 54.41 5.64
CA TYR A 779 22.76 53.69 6.90
C TYR A 779 24.13 53.08 7.20
N GLN A 780 24.41 52.88 8.49
CA GLN A 780 25.62 52.25 8.98
C GLN A 780 25.26 51.07 9.85
N LEU A 781 25.72 49.88 9.48
CA LEU A 781 25.63 48.67 10.29
C LEU A 781 26.97 48.47 11.01
N THR A 782 26.94 48.32 12.33
CA THR A 782 28.12 48.02 13.15
C THR A 782 27.95 46.69 13.88
N TRP A 783 29.04 45.94 14.07
CA TRP A 783 29.04 44.66 14.77
C TRP A 783 30.43 44.31 15.30
N LYS A 784 30.51 43.30 16.17
CA LYS A 784 31.76 42.71 16.66
C LYS A 784 31.85 41.26 16.23
N GLU A 785 32.99 40.87 15.66
CA GLU A 785 33.26 39.53 15.11
C GLU A 785 34.66 39.10 15.57
N GLU A 786 34.80 37.88 16.08
CA GLU A 786 36.11 37.37 16.56
C GLU A 786 37.08 37.08 15.39
N TYR A 787 36.55 36.53 14.29
CA TYR A 787 37.31 36.14 13.10
C TYR A 787 36.55 36.58 11.84
N PRO A 788 37.07 37.55 11.06
CA PRO A 788 36.37 38.05 9.86
C PRO A 788 36.37 37.00 8.75
N LEU A 789 35.20 36.40 8.49
CA LEU A 789 35.02 35.45 7.39
C LEU A 789 34.77 36.16 6.05
N ARG A 790 35.10 35.51 4.93
CA ARG A 790 34.78 36.02 3.58
C ARG A 790 33.32 35.76 3.19
N ASN A 791 32.79 36.53 2.24
CA ASN A 791 31.45 36.43 1.67
C ASN A 791 30.31 36.57 2.70
N ARG A 792 30.44 37.55 3.60
CA ARG A 792 29.44 37.85 4.63
C ARG A 792 28.22 38.56 4.03
N ARG A 793 27.04 38.23 4.53
CA ARG A 793 25.78 38.88 4.22
C ARG A 793 25.01 39.20 5.50
N ALA A 794 24.24 40.28 5.48
CA ALA A 794 23.33 40.65 6.56
C ALA A 794 21.89 40.76 6.02
N LEU A 795 20.95 40.09 6.69
CA LEU A 795 19.52 40.17 6.42
C LEU A 795 18.86 41.06 7.47
N ILE A 796 18.11 42.07 7.04
CA ILE A 796 17.46 43.08 7.89
C ILE A 796 15.96 43.06 7.62
N TRP A 797 15.13 42.89 8.64
CA TRP A 797 13.66 42.92 8.48
C TRP A 797 12.96 43.63 9.64
N SER A 798 11.75 44.13 9.39
CA SER A 798 10.94 44.86 10.37
C SER A 798 10.07 43.92 11.20
N VAL A 799 10.04 44.14 12.52
CA VAL A 799 9.10 43.46 13.44
C VAL A 799 7.68 44.00 13.30
N TRP A 800 7.54 45.28 12.93
CA TRP A 800 6.23 45.95 12.81
C TRP A 800 5.60 45.78 11.43
N GLN A 801 6.34 45.26 10.45
CA GLN A 801 5.86 45.01 9.09
C GLN A 801 6.28 43.60 8.63
N PRO A 802 5.71 42.54 9.22
CA PRO A 802 6.07 41.15 8.89
C PRO A 802 5.74 40.74 7.45
N TRP A 803 4.98 41.55 6.70
CA TRP A 803 4.68 41.32 5.27
C TRP A 803 5.68 41.98 4.31
N ALA A 804 6.62 42.81 4.80
CA ALA A 804 7.60 43.48 3.96
C ALA A 804 8.79 42.57 3.66
N ASP A 805 9.33 42.63 2.44
CA ASP A 805 10.49 41.84 2.06
C ASP A 805 11.72 42.21 2.93
N PRO A 806 12.48 41.21 3.39
CA PRO A 806 13.71 41.47 4.10
C PRO A 806 14.76 42.07 3.17
N ILE A 807 15.60 42.95 3.71
CA ILE A 807 16.69 43.61 2.99
C ILE A 807 17.97 42.83 3.22
N GLU A 808 18.58 42.38 2.14
CA GLU A 808 19.87 41.71 2.19
C GLU A 808 21.01 42.62 1.73
N LEU A 809 22.04 42.71 2.56
CA LEU A 809 23.28 43.42 2.32
C LEU A 809 24.42 42.44 2.09
N ARG A 810 25.24 42.69 1.05
CA ARG A 810 26.51 41.99 0.83
C ARG A 810 27.61 42.79 1.51
N ILE A 811 28.21 42.23 2.56
CA ILE A 811 29.25 42.90 3.35
C ILE A 811 30.60 42.63 2.66
N PRO A 812 31.38 43.67 2.29
CA PRO A 812 32.72 43.51 1.75
C PRO A 812 33.66 42.73 2.68
N ASP A 813 34.58 41.94 2.13
CA ASP A 813 35.50 41.09 2.92
C ASP A 813 36.51 41.91 3.74
N ASP A 814 36.82 43.13 3.32
CA ASP A 814 37.69 44.07 4.02
C ASP A 814 36.99 44.83 5.16
N ALA A 815 35.65 44.80 5.22
CA ALA A 815 34.88 45.44 6.29
C ALA A 815 35.13 44.76 7.65
N LYS A 816 35.51 45.55 8.66
CA LYS A 816 35.82 45.06 10.01
C LYS A 816 34.91 45.71 11.03
N GLY A 817 33.78 45.06 11.30
CA GLY A 817 32.81 45.49 12.32
C GLY A 817 32.01 46.75 11.98
N LEU A 818 32.15 47.28 10.76
CA LEU A 818 31.47 48.48 10.29
C LEU A 818 31.25 48.41 8.79
N PHE A 819 30.03 48.72 8.33
CA PHE A 819 29.68 48.82 6.91
C PHE A 819 28.62 49.90 6.67
N GLU A 820 28.94 50.84 5.79
CA GLU A 820 28.00 51.87 5.32
C GLU A 820 27.36 51.45 4.01
N PHE A 821 26.04 51.59 3.91
CA PHE A 821 25.28 51.21 2.73
C PHE A 821 24.18 52.23 2.40
N SER A 822 23.77 52.26 1.14
CA SER A 822 22.74 53.17 0.63
C SER A 822 21.84 52.49 -0.42
N GLY A 823 20.74 53.16 -0.79
CA GLY A 823 19.84 52.70 -1.85
C GLY A 823 18.67 51.83 -1.37
N PHE A 824 18.48 51.69 -0.07
CA PHE A 824 17.35 50.98 0.53
C PHE A 824 16.55 51.94 1.42
N SER A 825 15.22 51.88 1.39
CA SER A 825 14.40 52.64 2.32
C SER A 825 14.10 51.78 3.54
N LEU A 826 14.66 52.13 4.70
CA LEU A 826 14.34 51.50 5.98
C LEU A 826 13.36 52.40 6.73
N PRO A 827 12.04 52.14 6.67
CA PRO A 827 11.06 52.95 7.38
C PRO A 827 11.30 52.92 8.91
N PRO A 828 10.92 53.98 9.64
CA PRO A 828 11.03 54.00 11.10
C PRO A 828 10.34 52.77 11.74
N SER A 829 11.12 51.84 12.29
CA SER A 829 10.65 50.56 12.84
C SER A 829 11.58 49.94 13.89
N HIS A 830 11.16 48.84 14.52
CA HIS A 830 12.04 47.92 15.22
C HIS A 830 12.52 46.86 14.22
N TYR A 831 13.83 46.75 14.09
CA TYR A 831 14.47 45.87 13.11
C TYR A 831 15.12 44.68 13.79
N ARG A 832 15.19 43.58 13.06
CA ARG A 832 16.05 42.44 13.37
C ARG A 832 17.09 42.27 12.29
N VAL A 833 18.31 41.93 12.70
CA VAL A 833 19.45 41.71 11.81
C VAL A 833 20.01 40.31 12.04
N ALA A 834 20.17 39.53 10.98
CA ALA A 834 20.85 38.25 11.02
C ALA A 834 22.02 38.23 10.04
N PHE A 835 23.15 37.69 10.46
CA PHE A 835 24.34 37.57 9.63
C PHE A 835 24.53 36.13 9.16
N TYR A 836 24.97 35.95 7.92
CA TYR A 836 25.24 34.63 7.35
C TYR A 836 26.27 34.71 6.22
N THR A 837 26.80 33.57 5.77
CA THR A 837 27.73 33.47 4.62
C THR A 837 27.03 32.86 3.40
N ALA A 838 27.37 33.34 2.21
CA ALA A 838 26.78 32.86 0.95
C ALA A 838 27.74 33.02 -0.23
N TYR A 839 27.57 32.23 -1.29
CA TYR A 839 28.45 32.34 -2.47
C TYR A 839 28.37 33.74 -3.10
N PRO A 840 29.43 34.24 -3.75
CA PRO A 840 29.39 35.54 -4.45
C PRO A 840 28.22 35.67 -5.45
N GLY A 841 27.86 34.55 -6.10
CA GLY A 841 26.75 34.45 -7.06
C GLY A 841 25.42 33.96 -6.48
N GLU A 842 25.32 33.60 -5.19
CA GLU A 842 24.07 33.09 -4.59
C GLU A 842 22.98 34.17 -4.66
N GLU A 843 21.74 33.79 -4.97
CA GLU A 843 20.60 34.71 -4.95
C GLU A 843 20.36 35.26 -3.55
N LYS A 844 19.52 36.30 -3.46
CA LYS A 844 19.18 36.91 -2.17
C LYS A 844 18.24 35.98 -1.39
N ARG A 845 18.56 35.72 -0.13
CA ARG A 845 17.73 35.00 0.83
C ARG A 845 16.45 35.78 1.12
N LYS A 846 15.31 35.09 1.00
CA LYS A 846 13.98 35.64 1.32
C LYS A 846 13.45 35.19 2.67
N ASP A 847 13.92 34.05 3.18
CA ASP A 847 13.41 33.48 4.44
C ASP A 847 14.03 34.14 5.67
N ILE A 848 13.16 34.55 6.59
CA ILE A 848 13.53 35.14 7.88
C ILE A 848 13.97 34.03 8.86
N PRO A 849 15.16 34.11 9.47
CA PRO A 849 15.62 33.11 10.43
C PRO A 849 14.86 33.19 11.76
N ARG A 850 14.55 32.01 12.33
CA ARG A 850 13.83 31.89 13.62
C ARG A 850 14.71 32.17 14.84
N GLU A 851 16.03 32.02 14.72
CA GLU A 851 17.02 32.22 15.77
C GLU A 851 18.30 32.84 15.19
N GLY A 852 19.23 33.29 16.05
CA GLY A 852 20.51 33.87 15.61
C GLY A 852 20.40 35.27 15.00
N PHE A 853 19.41 36.05 15.45
CA PHE A 853 19.21 37.44 15.05
C PHE A 853 19.46 38.40 16.23
N HIS A 854 19.70 39.67 15.90
CA HIS A 854 19.91 40.75 16.85
C HIS A 854 18.82 41.81 16.70
N ASP A 855 18.17 42.19 17.79
CA ASP A 855 17.16 43.25 17.79
C ASP A 855 17.84 44.62 17.79
N VAL A 856 17.41 45.49 16.86
CA VAL A 856 17.88 46.87 16.74
C VAL A 856 16.69 47.83 16.84
N LYS A 857 16.62 48.56 17.96
CA LYS A 857 15.50 49.44 18.30
C LYS A 857 15.78 50.86 17.81
N LYS A 858 15.19 51.24 16.68
CA LYS A 858 15.44 52.54 16.05
C LYS A 858 14.48 53.66 16.47
N VAL A 859 13.28 53.34 16.92
CA VAL A 859 12.19 54.32 17.11
C VAL A 859 11.41 54.02 18.38
N ASP A 860 11.01 55.07 19.08
CA ASP A 860 10.03 54.97 20.16
C ASP A 860 8.67 54.54 19.57
N ALA A 861 8.18 53.40 20.03
CA ALA A 861 6.90 52.83 19.60
C ALA A 861 5.75 53.83 19.79
N GLN A 862 5.77 54.68 20.83
CA GLN A 862 4.73 55.68 21.08
C GLN A 862 4.69 56.78 20.01
N VAL A 863 5.84 57.15 19.45
CA VAL A 863 5.91 58.15 18.37
C VAL A 863 5.33 57.55 17.09
N LYS A 864 5.63 56.28 16.81
CA LYS A 864 5.11 55.58 15.63
C LYS A 864 3.60 55.36 15.70
N LEU A 865 3.08 55.01 16.88
CA LEU A 865 1.63 54.89 17.11
C LEU A 865 0.91 56.19 16.73
N LYS A 866 1.39 57.36 17.19
CA LYS A 866 0.80 58.67 16.86
C LYS A 866 0.82 58.97 15.35
N GLU A 867 1.91 58.62 14.66
CA GLU A 867 2.03 58.79 13.20
C GLU A 867 0.99 57.94 12.45
N ILE A 868 0.83 56.67 12.84
CA ILE A 868 -0.13 55.76 12.20
C ILE A 868 -1.56 56.22 12.49
N THR A 869 -1.87 56.64 13.72
CA THR A 869 -3.20 57.15 14.07
C THR A 869 -3.59 58.39 13.25
N GLN A 870 -2.63 59.23 12.83
CA GLN A 870 -2.89 60.38 11.97
C GLN A 870 -3.20 60.01 10.51
N LYS A 871 -2.78 58.83 10.04
CA LYS A 871 -2.99 58.38 8.66
C LYS A 871 -4.38 57.84 8.36
N PHE A 872 -5.19 57.53 9.37
CA PHE A 872 -6.56 57.01 9.21
C PHE A 872 -7.55 57.92 8.45
N GLY A 873 -7.16 59.15 8.09
CA GLY A 873 -7.98 60.09 7.31
C GLY A 873 -7.45 60.44 5.91
N SER A 874 -6.41 59.77 5.41
CA SER A 874 -5.80 60.09 4.10
C SER A 874 -6.34 59.19 2.98
N GLU A 875 -6.71 59.77 1.84
CA GLU A 875 -7.17 59.00 0.66
C GLU A 875 -6.00 58.16 0.08
N GLY A 876 -6.23 56.86 -0.13
CA GLY A 876 -5.28 55.94 -0.79
C GLY A 876 -4.47 55.02 0.12
N GLU A 877 -4.61 55.13 1.45
CA GLU A 877 -3.92 54.25 2.42
C GLU A 877 -4.66 52.92 2.65
N ASP A 878 -3.90 51.83 2.80
CA ASP A 878 -4.47 50.52 3.14
C ASP A 878 -4.76 50.43 4.64
N ILE A 879 -6.00 50.76 4.99
CA ILE A 879 -6.51 50.76 6.35
C ILE A 879 -6.29 49.42 7.05
N PHE A 880 -6.36 48.29 6.33
CA PHE A 880 -6.12 46.97 6.92
C PHE A 880 -4.67 46.81 7.38
N LEU A 881 -3.71 47.23 6.55
CA LEU A 881 -2.30 47.20 6.93
C LEU A 881 -1.97 48.17 8.06
N LEU A 882 -2.67 49.31 8.17
CA LEU A 882 -2.48 50.22 9.29
C LEU A 882 -2.87 49.57 10.62
N HIS A 883 -4.05 48.95 10.70
CA HIS A 883 -4.48 48.21 11.89
C HIS A 883 -3.59 46.98 12.17
N PHE A 884 -3.14 46.27 11.13
CA PHE A 884 -2.18 45.18 11.30
C PHE A 884 -0.84 45.69 11.85
N THR A 885 -0.34 46.83 11.37
CA THR A 885 0.87 47.47 11.88
C THR A 885 0.71 47.84 13.36
N LEU A 886 -0.44 48.39 13.76
CA LEU A 886 -0.74 48.72 15.16
C LEU A 886 -0.71 47.46 16.03
N ALA A 887 -1.33 46.37 15.59
CA ALA A 887 -1.30 45.10 16.29
C ALA A 887 0.15 44.60 16.51
N CYS A 888 1.01 44.69 15.49
CA CYS A 888 2.43 44.33 15.63
C CYS A 888 3.19 45.23 16.62
N ILE A 889 2.90 46.54 16.62
CA ILE A 889 3.52 47.49 17.56
C ILE A 889 3.09 47.17 19.00
N TYR A 890 1.78 47.03 19.26
CA TYR A 890 1.26 46.72 20.59
C TYR A 890 1.77 45.37 21.12
N HIS A 891 1.87 44.36 20.25
CA HIS A 891 2.48 43.08 20.60
C HIS A 891 3.96 43.24 21.00
N SER A 892 4.75 44.02 20.24
CA SER A 892 6.16 44.29 20.58
C SER A 892 6.35 45.09 21.87
N MET A 893 5.33 45.82 22.31
CA MET A 893 5.30 46.58 23.57
C MET A 893 4.72 45.77 24.75
N SER A 894 4.28 44.54 24.52
CA SER A 894 3.56 43.71 25.50
C SER A 894 2.26 44.36 26.03
N ASP A 895 1.57 45.17 25.23
CA ASP A 895 0.27 45.79 25.56
C ASP A 895 -0.90 44.95 25.05
N GLU A 896 -1.33 43.99 25.87
CA GLU A 896 -2.33 43.00 25.49
C GLU A 896 -3.72 43.60 25.20
N GLY A 897 -4.10 44.69 25.89
CA GLY A 897 -5.44 45.28 25.75
C GLY A 897 -5.67 45.89 24.36
N ASN A 898 -4.74 46.74 23.92
CA ASN A 898 -4.81 47.36 22.60
C ASN A 898 -4.48 46.36 21.49
N PHE A 899 -3.56 45.41 21.74
CA PHE A 899 -3.30 44.32 20.80
C PHE A 899 -4.57 43.54 20.45
N GLN A 900 -5.36 43.13 21.46
CA GLN A 900 -6.61 42.39 21.26
C GLN A 900 -7.67 43.21 20.49
N GLN A 901 -7.72 44.53 20.71
CA GLN A 901 -8.63 45.42 19.99
C GLN A 901 -8.28 45.48 18.49
N GLU A 902 -7.01 45.66 18.16
CA GLU A 902 -6.53 45.78 16.78
C GLU A 902 -6.67 44.47 15.98
N ILE A 903 -6.36 43.32 16.58
CA ILE A 903 -6.58 42.02 15.91
C ILE A 903 -8.07 41.72 15.71
N THR A 904 -8.93 42.16 16.66
CA THR A 904 -10.39 42.02 16.51
C THR A 904 -10.88 42.88 15.35
N TRP A 905 -10.37 44.10 15.20
CA TRP A 905 -10.69 44.97 14.07
C TRP A 905 -10.25 44.36 12.74
N CYS A 906 -9.00 43.88 12.66
CA CYS A 906 -8.46 43.24 11.46
C CYS A 906 -9.31 42.03 11.07
N ARG A 907 -9.71 41.21 12.06
CA ARG A 907 -10.63 40.09 11.82
C ARG A 907 -11.97 40.58 11.29
N GLN A 908 -12.55 41.66 11.82
CA GLN A 908 -13.85 42.19 11.35
C GLN A 908 -13.79 42.65 9.89
N HIS A 909 -12.70 43.29 9.47
CA HIS A 909 -12.50 43.85 8.12
C HIS A 909 -11.67 42.95 7.20
N PHE A 910 -11.57 41.66 7.53
CA PHE A 910 -10.70 40.73 6.82
C PHE A 910 -11.02 40.56 5.32
N THR A 911 -12.27 40.74 4.90
CA THR A 911 -12.70 40.58 3.50
C THR A 911 -12.22 41.70 2.58
N SER A 912 -11.82 42.86 3.11
CA SER A 912 -11.24 43.94 2.30
C SER A 912 -9.73 43.77 2.08
N ALA A 913 -9.09 42.80 2.74
CA ALA A 913 -7.68 42.51 2.57
C ALA A 913 -7.43 41.69 1.30
N SER A 914 -6.36 42.00 0.57
CA SER A 914 -5.88 41.13 -0.52
C SER A 914 -5.45 39.76 0.04
N ILE A 915 -5.60 38.70 -0.76
CA ILE A 915 -5.27 37.31 -0.36
C ILE A 915 -3.86 37.17 0.25
N SER A 916 -2.84 37.81 -0.34
CA SER A 916 -1.47 37.78 0.22
C SER A 916 -1.39 38.33 1.64
N LYS A 917 -2.10 39.43 1.93
CA LYS A 917 -2.14 40.07 3.25
C LYS A 917 -2.90 39.22 4.26
N ALA A 918 -3.99 38.58 3.82
CA ALA A 918 -4.75 37.62 4.60
C ALA A 918 -3.90 36.42 5.06
N ILE A 919 -3.09 35.85 4.15
CA ILE A 919 -2.16 34.76 4.49
C ILE A 919 -1.09 35.23 5.48
N ASN A 920 -0.49 36.41 5.27
CA ASN A 920 0.52 36.95 6.17
C ASN A 920 -0.03 37.21 7.58
N PHE A 921 -1.25 37.75 7.69
CA PHE A 921 -1.94 37.92 8.97
C PHE A 921 -2.22 36.57 9.65
N TYR A 922 -2.71 35.58 8.90
CA TYR A 922 -2.97 34.23 9.41
C TYR A 922 -1.69 33.53 9.92
N ASN A 923 -0.60 33.57 9.14
CA ASN A 923 0.68 32.96 9.54
C ASN A 923 1.30 33.68 10.75
N TRP A 924 1.15 35.00 10.86
CA TRP A 924 1.64 35.75 12.00
C TRP A 924 0.88 35.39 13.30
N LEU A 925 -0.44 35.19 13.21
CA LEU A 925 -1.27 34.76 14.35
C LEU A 925 -0.91 33.36 14.88
N ASP A 926 -0.27 32.51 14.08
CA ASP A 926 0.22 31.19 14.52
C ASP A 926 1.17 31.30 15.72
N ILE A 927 2.00 32.35 15.72
CA ILE A 927 3.03 32.59 16.72
C ILE A 927 2.48 33.46 17.87
N THR A 928 1.50 34.32 17.58
CA THR A 928 1.07 35.37 18.52
C THR A 928 -0.27 35.07 19.22
N ASP A 929 -1.28 34.52 18.53
CA ASP A 929 -2.59 34.17 19.11
C ASP A 929 -3.33 33.08 18.32
N SER A 930 -3.21 31.82 18.78
CA SER A 930 -3.88 30.66 18.15
C SER A 930 -5.41 30.76 18.14
N LEU A 931 -6.05 31.44 19.11
CA LEU A 931 -7.51 31.52 19.16
C LEU A 931 -8.06 32.41 18.04
N THR A 932 -7.47 33.58 17.83
CA THR A 932 -7.85 34.47 16.73
C THR A 932 -7.45 33.90 15.37
N GLN A 933 -6.37 33.12 15.29
CA GLN A 933 -6.01 32.39 14.08
C GLN A 933 -7.15 31.46 13.63
N LYS A 934 -7.72 30.66 14.55
CA LYS A 934 -8.87 29.77 14.26
C LYS A 934 -10.13 30.54 13.83
N ALA A 935 -10.39 31.70 14.44
CA ALA A 935 -11.51 32.54 14.05
C ALA A 935 -11.31 33.20 12.67
N THR A 936 -10.07 33.57 12.33
CA THR A 936 -9.70 34.14 11.02
C THR A 936 -9.83 33.11 9.90
N ALA A 937 -9.43 31.86 10.20
CA ALA A 937 -9.68 30.71 9.34
C ALA A 937 -11.16 30.57 8.93
N MET A 938 -12.11 30.86 9.81
CA MET A 938 -13.54 30.84 9.48
C MET A 938 -13.98 31.94 8.51
N LYS A 939 -13.22 33.03 8.37
CA LYS A 939 -13.48 34.07 7.37
C LYS A 939 -12.81 33.77 6.03
N MET A 940 -11.69 33.06 6.04
CA MET A 940 -11.00 32.64 4.81
C MET A 940 -11.85 31.72 3.91
N ARG A 941 -12.87 31.04 4.46
CA ARG A 941 -13.79 30.17 3.70
C ARG A 941 -14.98 30.90 3.04
N GLN A 942 -15.12 32.22 3.19
CA GLN A 942 -16.24 32.95 2.61
C GLN A 942 -16.19 32.94 1.06
N PRO A 943 -17.34 32.86 0.36
CA PRO A 943 -17.39 32.77 -1.11
C PRO A 943 -16.59 33.87 -1.81
N GLU A 944 -16.66 35.11 -1.29
CA GLU A 944 -16.00 36.28 -1.88
C GLU A 944 -14.48 36.13 -1.87
N MET A 945 -13.92 35.54 -0.81
CA MET A 945 -12.49 35.28 -0.68
C MET A 945 -12.04 34.16 -1.61
N LEU A 946 -12.86 33.11 -1.77
CA LEU A 946 -12.58 32.00 -2.69
C LEU A 946 -12.66 32.44 -4.16
N GLU A 947 -13.62 33.29 -4.51
CA GLU A 947 -13.71 33.90 -5.84
C GLU A 947 -12.51 34.80 -6.12
N ALA A 948 -12.15 35.66 -5.16
CA ALA A 948 -10.95 36.49 -5.27
C ALA A 948 -9.66 35.65 -5.40
N LEU A 949 -9.60 34.49 -4.74
CA LEU A 949 -8.50 33.55 -4.87
C LEU A 949 -8.44 32.94 -6.27
N PHE A 950 -9.54 32.39 -6.77
CA PHE A 950 -9.56 31.64 -8.02
C PHE A 950 -9.50 32.52 -9.27
N ASN A 951 -10.04 33.74 -9.20
CA ASN A 951 -10.03 34.67 -10.33
C ASN A 951 -8.70 35.41 -10.48
N ASN A 952 -8.01 35.71 -9.37
CA ASN A 952 -6.78 36.52 -9.40
C ASN A 952 -5.49 35.70 -9.35
N TYR A 953 -5.55 34.40 -9.03
CA TYR A 953 -4.38 33.54 -8.88
C TYR A 953 -4.52 32.22 -9.66
N GLU A 954 -3.57 31.97 -10.56
CA GLU A 954 -3.47 30.71 -11.30
C GLU A 954 -3.23 29.50 -10.38
N LYS A 955 -3.50 28.29 -10.90
CA LYS A 955 -3.39 27.03 -10.12
C LYS A 955 -2.01 26.82 -9.50
N ASP A 956 -0.95 27.14 -10.22
CA ASP A 956 0.43 26.94 -9.77
C ASP A 956 0.96 28.08 -8.89
N ASN A 957 0.16 29.12 -8.65
CA ASN A 957 0.59 30.26 -7.86
C ASN A 957 0.83 29.85 -6.38
N PRO A 958 1.98 30.20 -5.79
CA PRO A 958 2.32 29.81 -4.42
C PRO A 958 1.33 30.35 -3.37
N ILE A 959 0.75 31.53 -3.60
CA ILE A 959 -0.27 32.12 -2.74
C ILE A 959 -1.53 31.25 -2.74
N ARG A 960 -1.96 30.77 -3.91
CA ARG A 960 -3.11 29.88 -4.04
C ARG A 960 -2.87 28.54 -3.36
N LYS A 961 -1.73 27.91 -3.61
CA LYS A 961 -1.35 26.64 -2.98
C LYS A 961 -1.37 26.75 -1.46
N ARG A 962 -0.73 27.78 -0.91
CA ARG A 962 -0.72 28.02 0.53
C ARG A 962 -2.12 28.25 1.11
N TYR A 963 -2.98 28.99 0.40
CA TYR A 963 -4.36 29.20 0.83
C TYR A 963 -5.17 27.90 0.86
N ILE A 964 -5.04 27.05 -0.17
CA ILE A 964 -5.71 25.75 -0.23
C ILE A 964 -5.24 24.81 0.88
N GLN A 965 -3.93 24.76 1.17
CA GLN A 965 -3.39 24.00 2.32
C GLN A 965 -4.00 24.44 3.66
N ILE A 966 -4.20 25.75 3.83
CA ILE A 966 -4.89 26.29 5.01
C ILE A 966 -6.34 25.78 5.04
N LEU A 967 -7.06 25.82 3.92
CA LEU A 967 -8.46 25.32 3.83
C LEU A 967 -8.58 23.82 4.14
N THR A 968 -7.61 22.99 3.78
CA THR A 968 -7.64 21.55 4.10
C THR A 968 -7.48 21.27 5.61
N ALA A 969 -6.85 22.16 6.36
CA ALA A 969 -6.66 22.03 7.80
C ALA A 969 -7.84 22.59 8.62
N ILE A 970 -8.81 23.24 7.99
CA ILE A 970 -9.94 23.92 8.65
C ILE A 970 -11.24 23.20 8.31
N LYS A 971 -12.17 23.16 9.28
CA LYS A 971 -13.54 22.67 9.04
C LYS A 971 -14.35 23.63 8.17
N ILE A 972 -14.62 23.23 6.94
CA ILE A 972 -15.46 23.97 5.98
C ILE A 972 -16.93 23.56 6.16
N ASP A 973 -17.82 24.54 6.11
CA ASP A 973 -19.27 24.29 6.07
C ASP A 973 -19.71 24.18 4.61
N PHE A 974 -19.94 22.96 4.15
CA PHE A 974 -20.37 22.69 2.79
C PHE A 974 -21.87 22.90 2.57
N GLN A 975 -22.65 23.33 3.57
CA GLN A 975 -24.07 23.64 3.37
C GLN A 975 -24.29 24.81 2.40
N ASN A 976 -23.29 25.68 2.23
CA ASN A 976 -23.34 26.70 1.19
C ASN A 976 -22.92 26.11 -0.18
N LEU A 977 -23.90 25.93 -1.06
CA LEU A 977 -23.72 25.34 -2.40
C LEU A 977 -22.72 26.14 -3.26
N GLN A 978 -22.62 27.45 -3.10
CA GLN A 978 -21.66 28.28 -3.86
C GLN A 978 -20.22 27.92 -3.49
N ILE A 979 -19.93 27.71 -2.19
CA ILE A 979 -18.62 27.26 -1.73
C ILE A 979 -18.30 25.87 -2.30
N ALA A 980 -19.28 24.96 -2.23
CA ALA A 980 -19.12 23.61 -2.75
C ALA A 980 -18.77 23.63 -4.25
N TRP A 981 -19.49 24.44 -5.04
CA TRP A 981 -19.26 24.62 -6.46
C TRP A 981 -17.91 25.26 -6.80
N LEU A 982 -17.51 26.32 -6.08
CA LEU A 982 -16.22 26.99 -6.28
C LEU A 982 -15.06 26.03 -6.04
N LEU A 983 -15.12 25.24 -4.97
CA LEU A 983 -14.11 24.24 -4.64
C LEU A 983 -14.13 23.07 -5.64
N LEU A 984 -15.29 22.55 -6.04
CA LEU A 984 -15.38 21.43 -6.98
C LEU A 984 -14.80 21.78 -8.38
N LYS A 985 -15.01 23.02 -8.84
CA LYS A 985 -14.54 23.48 -10.16
C LYS A 985 -13.06 23.87 -10.18
N ASN A 986 -12.54 24.40 -9.07
CA ASN A 986 -11.23 25.06 -9.05
C ASN A 986 -10.19 24.40 -8.13
N SER A 987 -10.60 23.56 -7.18
CA SER A 987 -9.67 22.79 -6.34
C SER A 987 -9.14 21.59 -7.11
N ASN A 988 -7.93 21.16 -6.77
CA ASN A 988 -7.38 19.85 -7.15
C ASN A 988 -7.18 18.94 -5.91
N GLU A 989 -7.67 19.37 -4.73
CA GLU A 989 -7.56 18.61 -3.49
C GLU A 989 -8.71 17.60 -3.33
N PRO A 990 -8.44 16.28 -3.30
CA PRO A 990 -9.48 15.25 -3.26
C PRO A 990 -10.43 15.36 -2.08
N LEU A 991 -9.92 15.75 -0.91
CA LEU A 991 -10.71 15.94 0.30
C LEU A 991 -11.80 17.01 0.10
N LEU A 992 -11.42 18.15 -0.49
CA LEU A 992 -12.34 19.25 -0.75
C LEU A 992 -13.31 18.91 -1.87
N GLU A 993 -12.84 18.25 -2.92
CA GLU A 993 -13.66 17.79 -4.04
C GLU A 993 -14.77 16.83 -3.59
N PHE A 994 -14.46 15.78 -2.83
CA PHE A 994 -15.46 14.81 -2.39
C PHE A 994 -16.44 15.38 -1.37
N ARG A 995 -15.97 16.23 -0.44
CA ARG A 995 -16.88 16.93 0.49
C ARG A 995 -17.83 17.89 -0.24
N SER A 996 -17.34 18.62 -1.25
CA SER A 996 -18.19 19.43 -2.12
C SER A 996 -19.22 18.58 -2.87
N PHE A 997 -18.78 17.47 -3.45
CA PHE A 997 -19.63 16.59 -4.24
C PHE A 997 -20.79 16.02 -3.40
N ASN A 998 -20.48 15.46 -2.23
CA ASN A 998 -21.48 14.88 -1.35
C ASN A 998 -22.49 15.91 -0.84
N SER A 999 -22.04 17.14 -0.60
CA SER A 999 -22.93 18.22 -0.23
C SER A 999 -23.90 18.59 -1.36
N LEU A 1000 -23.40 18.77 -2.58
CA LEU A 1000 -24.25 19.07 -3.75
C LEU A 1000 -25.25 17.94 -4.03
N LEU A 1001 -24.84 16.67 -3.91
CA LEU A 1001 -25.72 15.52 -4.09
C LEU A 1001 -26.82 15.45 -3.01
N SER A 1002 -26.46 15.73 -1.75
CA SER A 1002 -27.40 15.75 -0.62
C SER A 1002 -28.44 16.88 -0.75
N ASN A 1003 -28.14 17.92 -1.55
CA ASN A 1003 -29.03 19.04 -1.84
C ASN A 1003 -29.72 18.93 -3.22
N GLU A 1004 -29.62 17.77 -3.89
CA GLU A 1004 -30.31 17.45 -5.16
C GLU A 1004 -30.00 18.44 -6.32
N ASP A 1005 -28.77 18.93 -6.41
CA ASP A 1005 -28.31 19.78 -7.52
C ASP A 1005 -28.17 18.97 -8.83
N LYS A 1006 -28.98 19.29 -9.84
CA LYS A 1006 -29.06 18.52 -11.10
C LYS A 1006 -27.78 18.52 -11.93
N GLU A 1007 -26.91 19.52 -11.81
CA GLU A 1007 -25.68 19.59 -12.62
C GLU A 1007 -24.63 18.56 -12.17
N ILE A 1008 -24.73 18.03 -10.94
CA ILE A 1008 -23.73 17.12 -10.38
C ILE A 1008 -23.59 15.82 -11.17
N VAL A 1009 -24.68 15.27 -11.71
CA VAL A 1009 -24.67 14.03 -12.49
C VAL A 1009 -23.92 14.22 -13.81
N GLY A 1010 -24.13 15.35 -14.48
CA GLY A 1010 -23.37 15.71 -15.69
C GLY A 1010 -21.87 15.83 -15.42
N ILE A 1011 -21.51 16.40 -14.27
CA ILE A 1011 -20.10 16.47 -13.83
C ILE A 1011 -19.53 15.11 -13.49
N THR A 1012 -20.32 14.23 -12.86
CA THR A 1012 -19.92 12.85 -12.56
C THR A 1012 -19.53 12.12 -13.84
N LEU A 1013 -20.39 12.19 -14.86
CA LEU A 1013 -20.14 11.58 -16.17
C LEU A 1013 -18.88 12.16 -16.82
N ASN A 1014 -18.71 13.49 -16.77
CA ASN A 1014 -17.52 14.18 -17.27
C ASN A 1014 -16.24 13.80 -16.50
N TRP A 1015 -16.32 13.59 -15.18
CA TRP A 1015 -15.18 13.17 -14.36
C TRP A 1015 -14.77 11.73 -14.65
N ILE A 1016 -15.71 10.83 -14.92
CA ILE A 1016 -15.41 9.46 -15.38
C ILE A 1016 -14.77 9.49 -16.76
N ASP A 1017 -15.31 10.32 -17.67
CA ASP A 1017 -14.78 10.48 -19.03
C ASP A 1017 -13.35 11.05 -19.03
N LYS A 1018 -13.05 12.00 -18.13
CA LYS A 1018 -11.72 12.59 -17.90
C LYS A 1018 -10.81 11.81 -16.96
N GLY A 1019 -11.23 10.63 -16.49
CA GLY A 1019 -10.37 9.78 -15.64
C GLY A 1019 -10.08 10.34 -14.25
N ARG A 1020 -10.93 11.24 -13.75
CA ARG A 1020 -10.85 11.76 -12.38
C ARG A 1020 -11.66 10.94 -11.37
N LEU A 1021 -12.57 10.07 -11.84
CA LEU A 1021 -13.42 9.25 -10.98
C LEU A 1021 -13.62 7.86 -11.60
N SER A 1022 -13.45 6.80 -10.80
CA SER A 1022 -13.76 5.44 -11.24
C SER A 1022 -15.27 5.21 -11.30
N ILE A 1023 -15.73 4.27 -12.13
CA ILE A 1023 -17.15 3.89 -12.20
C ILE A 1023 -17.63 3.40 -10.83
N GLY A 1024 -16.82 2.59 -10.11
CA GLY A 1024 -17.16 2.10 -8.77
C GLY A 1024 -17.34 3.23 -7.76
N ASN A 1025 -16.39 4.17 -7.70
CA ASN A 1025 -16.47 5.33 -6.81
C ASN A 1025 -17.65 6.24 -7.16
N ALA A 1026 -17.97 6.39 -8.46
CA ALA A 1026 -19.14 7.16 -8.89
C ALA A 1026 -20.45 6.51 -8.40
N VAL A 1027 -20.59 5.19 -8.54
CA VAL A 1027 -21.75 4.45 -8.03
C VAL A 1027 -21.86 4.61 -6.51
N GLU A 1028 -20.76 4.42 -5.78
CA GLU A 1028 -20.75 4.55 -4.31
C GLU A 1028 -21.23 5.93 -3.83
N ILE A 1029 -20.87 7.00 -4.54
CA ILE A 1029 -21.37 8.34 -4.22
C ILE A 1029 -22.85 8.47 -4.58
N LEU A 1030 -23.25 8.11 -5.81
CA LEU A 1030 -24.61 8.27 -6.31
C LEU A 1030 -25.64 7.46 -5.52
N VAL A 1031 -25.25 6.30 -4.97
CA VAL A 1031 -26.09 5.45 -4.12
C VAL A 1031 -26.54 6.14 -2.82
N LYS A 1032 -25.87 7.22 -2.38
CA LYS A 1032 -26.33 8.01 -1.22
C LYS A 1032 -27.71 8.65 -1.44
N ASN A 1033 -28.03 9.01 -2.69
CA ASN A 1033 -29.36 9.47 -3.09
C ASN A 1033 -29.73 8.80 -4.43
N PRO A 1034 -30.15 7.52 -4.40
CA PRO A 1034 -30.21 6.69 -5.61
C PRO A 1034 -31.38 7.09 -6.51
N ASN A 1035 -32.54 7.48 -5.95
CA ASN A 1035 -33.69 7.93 -6.73
C ASN A 1035 -33.36 9.18 -7.55
N PHE A 1036 -32.80 10.21 -6.90
CA PHE A 1036 -32.35 11.43 -7.57
C PHE A 1036 -31.30 11.13 -8.66
N SER A 1037 -30.34 10.26 -8.36
CA SER A 1037 -29.26 9.93 -9.28
C SER A 1037 -29.77 9.21 -10.52
N LEU A 1038 -30.66 8.22 -10.36
CA LEU A 1038 -31.24 7.46 -11.46
C LEU A 1038 -32.10 8.32 -12.37
N ASP A 1039 -32.98 9.16 -11.81
CA ASP A 1039 -33.84 10.06 -12.59
C ASP A 1039 -33.02 11.02 -13.47
N ASN A 1040 -31.92 11.55 -12.95
CA ASN A 1040 -31.04 12.44 -13.71
C ASN A 1040 -30.16 11.67 -14.71
N LEU A 1041 -29.68 10.46 -14.39
CA LEU A 1041 -28.89 9.64 -15.32
C LEU A 1041 -29.70 9.23 -16.55
N GLU A 1042 -31.00 8.94 -16.40
CA GLU A 1042 -31.89 8.63 -17.52
C GLU A 1042 -31.95 9.76 -18.56
N MET A 1043 -31.87 11.03 -18.11
CA MET A 1043 -31.81 12.18 -19.02
C MET A 1043 -30.57 12.16 -19.93
N TYR A 1044 -29.46 11.59 -19.47
CA TYR A 1044 -28.19 11.52 -20.22
C TYR A 1044 -28.00 10.20 -20.99
N LYS A 1045 -28.86 9.19 -20.78
CA LYS A 1045 -28.72 7.83 -21.35
C LYS A 1045 -28.59 7.81 -22.88
N SER A 1046 -29.29 8.71 -23.58
CA SER A 1046 -29.24 8.83 -25.04
C SER A 1046 -27.97 9.52 -25.58
N GLN A 1047 -27.29 10.30 -24.74
CA GLN A 1047 -26.15 11.13 -25.13
C GLN A 1047 -24.81 10.59 -24.62
N ASN A 1048 -24.82 9.79 -23.55
CA ASN A 1048 -23.61 9.26 -22.93
C ASN A 1048 -23.77 7.78 -22.54
N PRO A 1049 -23.02 6.85 -23.16
CA PRO A 1049 -23.11 5.41 -22.86
C PRO A 1049 -22.72 5.09 -21.41
N LEU A 1050 -21.92 5.93 -20.73
CA LEU A 1050 -21.56 5.75 -19.32
C LEU A 1050 -22.78 5.88 -18.40
N ALA A 1051 -23.78 6.68 -18.77
CA ALA A 1051 -24.99 6.82 -17.95
C ALA A 1051 -25.74 5.48 -17.82
N ASN A 1052 -25.82 4.71 -18.91
CA ASN A 1052 -26.45 3.40 -18.91
C ASN A 1052 -25.67 2.38 -18.04
N VAL A 1053 -24.34 2.43 -18.08
CA VAL A 1053 -23.48 1.59 -17.22
C VAL A 1053 -23.69 1.91 -15.74
N LEU A 1054 -23.78 3.19 -15.38
CA LEU A 1054 -24.02 3.62 -14.00
C LEU A 1054 -25.42 3.24 -13.51
N ILE A 1055 -26.46 3.42 -14.32
CA ILE A 1055 -27.82 3.00 -13.97
C ILE A 1055 -27.84 1.52 -13.62
N LYS A 1056 -27.26 0.67 -14.48
CA LYS A 1056 -27.18 -0.77 -14.24
C LYS A 1056 -26.50 -1.10 -12.92
N LYS A 1057 -25.34 -0.51 -12.64
CA LYS A 1057 -24.60 -0.78 -11.40
C LYS A 1057 -25.29 -0.28 -10.13
N ILE A 1058 -25.93 0.89 -10.18
CA ILE A 1058 -26.72 1.39 -9.05
C ILE A 1058 -27.91 0.45 -8.80
N LEU A 1059 -28.59 0.02 -9.86
CA LEU A 1059 -29.67 -0.95 -9.76
C LEU A 1059 -29.19 -2.29 -9.19
N ASP A 1060 -28.00 -2.79 -9.57
CA ASP A 1060 -27.46 -4.04 -9.04
C ASP A 1060 -27.10 -3.96 -7.54
N GLN A 1061 -26.64 -2.80 -7.06
CA GLN A 1061 -26.23 -2.61 -5.66
C GLN A 1061 -27.38 -2.25 -4.70
N CYS A 1062 -28.45 -1.64 -5.22
CA CYS A 1062 -29.60 -1.25 -4.40
C CYS A 1062 -30.71 -2.31 -4.48
N GLU A 1063 -31.18 -2.74 -3.31
CA GLU A 1063 -32.30 -3.67 -3.20
C GLU A 1063 -33.64 -2.95 -3.43
N ASP A 1064 -33.94 -1.86 -2.71
CA ASP A 1064 -35.27 -1.23 -2.72
C ASP A 1064 -35.29 0.13 -3.44
N LEU A 1065 -35.62 0.14 -4.73
CA LEU A 1065 -35.75 1.36 -5.54
C LEU A 1065 -37.15 1.50 -6.13
N ALA A 1066 -37.82 2.60 -5.77
CA ALA A 1066 -39.16 2.91 -6.26
C ALA A 1066 -39.13 3.20 -7.77
N GLY A 1067 -40.06 2.63 -8.53
CA GLY A 1067 -40.22 2.94 -9.94
C GLY A 1067 -39.40 2.10 -10.93
N TYR A 1068 -38.70 1.05 -10.49
CA TYR A 1068 -37.90 0.16 -11.35
C TYR A 1068 -38.26 -1.31 -11.13
N ILE A 1069 -38.33 -2.10 -12.21
CA ILE A 1069 -38.63 -3.54 -12.21
C ILE A 1069 -37.43 -4.28 -12.82
N LYS A 1070 -36.82 -5.22 -12.08
CA LYS A 1070 -35.68 -6.03 -12.55
C LYS A 1070 -35.85 -7.50 -12.23
N ARG A 1071 -34.96 -8.33 -12.80
CA ARG A 1071 -34.83 -9.75 -12.46
C ARG A 1071 -34.58 -9.92 -10.95
N GLY A 1072 -35.24 -10.92 -10.35
CA GLY A 1072 -35.11 -11.26 -8.92
C GLY A 1072 -36.17 -10.61 -8.03
N TYR A 1073 -36.95 -9.63 -8.53
CA TYR A 1073 -38.05 -9.04 -7.76
C TYR A 1073 -39.21 -10.02 -7.60
N PHE A 1074 -39.90 -9.91 -6.46
CA PHE A 1074 -41.12 -10.66 -6.19
C PHE A 1074 -42.32 -9.95 -6.80
N LEU A 1075 -43.17 -10.73 -7.45
CA LEU A 1075 -44.40 -10.27 -8.06
C LEU A 1075 -45.56 -11.03 -7.44
N SER A 1076 -46.60 -10.29 -7.05
CA SER A 1076 -47.84 -10.82 -6.49
C SER A 1076 -49.01 -10.43 -7.39
N THR A 1077 -49.78 -11.43 -7.80
CA THR A 1077 -51.02 -11.26 -8.57
C THR A 1077 -52.17 -11.94 -7.84
N GLU A 1078 -53.39 -11.78 -8.36
CA GLU A 1078 -54.54 -12.56 -7.89
C GLU A 1078 -54.44 -14.07 -8.23
N VAL A 1079 -53.44 -14.46 -9.02
CA VAL A 1079 -53.26 -15.82 -9.57
C VAL A 1079 -52.17 -16.59 -8.82
N GLY A 1080 -51.31 -15.86 -8.09
CA GLY A 1080 -50.17 -16.40 -7.35
C GLY A 1080 -49.07 -15.36 -7.12
N THR A 1081 -48.07 -15.76 -6.34
CA THR A 1081 -46.82 -15.03 -6.13
C THR A 1081 -45.66 -15.74 -6.83
N GLY A 1082 -44.66 -15.00 -7.29
CA GLY A 1082 -43.52 -15.57 -8.00
C GLY A 1082 -42.36 -14.60 -8.12
N THR A 1083 -41.23 -15.08 -8.64
CA THR A 1083 -40.03 -14.26 -8.84
C THR A 1083 -39.83 -13.96 -10.32
N ILE A 1084 -39.50 -12.71 -10.65
CA ILE A 1084 -39.20 -12.30 -12.02
C ILE A 1084 -37.88 -12.93 -12.46
N VAL A 1085 -37.93 -13.75 -13.50
CA VAL A 1085 -36.77 -14.44 -14.10
C VAL A 1085 -36.16 -13.62 -15.23
N LYS A 1086 -37.00 -12.96 -16.04
CA LYS A 1086 -36.56 -12.09 -17.14
C LYS A 1086 -37.50 -10.90 -17.32
N VAL A 1087 -36.94 -9.80 -17.84
CA VAL A 1087 -37.68 -8.62 -18.26
C VAL A 1087 -37.47 -8.45 -19.77
N LEU A 1088 -38.56 -8.29 -20.51
CA LEU A 1088 -38.53 -8.11 -21.97
C LEU A 1088 -39.13 -6.75 -22.34
N GLY A 1089 -38.47 -6.07 -23.28
CA GLY A 1089 -38.95 -4.82 -23.84
C GLY A 1089 -40.11 -4.99 -24.82
N LYS A 1090 -40.60 -3.88 -25.36
CA LYS A 1090 -41.71 -3.85 -26.33
C LYS A 1090 -41.44 -4.68 -27.60
N ASN A 1091 -40.18 -4.77 -28.04
CA ASN A 1091 -39.80 -5.57 -29.22
C ASN A 1091 -39.41 -7.02 -28.85
N ARG A 1092 -39.68 -7.45 -27.61
CA ARG A 1092 -39.32 -8.77 -27.06
C ARG A 1092 -37.81 -9.04 -26.96
N GLU A 1093 -37.01 -7.98 -26.97
CA GLU A 1093 -35.61 -8.03 -26.58
C GLU A 1093 -35.49 -8.17 -25.06
N GLU A 1094 -34.52 -8.97 -24.60
CA GLU A 1094 -34.22 -9.08 -23.17
C GLU A 1094 -33.53 -7.79 -22.70
N ILE A 1095 -34.09 -7.15 -21.69
CA ILE A 1095 -33.59 -5.90 -21.11
C ILE A 1095 -33.28 -6.11 -19.62
N ASP A 1096 -32.35 -5.32 -19.10
CA ASP A 1096 -31.92 -5.47 -17.70
C ASP A 1096 -33.00 -5.01 -16.69
N TYR A 1097 -33.80 -4.00 -17.04
CA TYR A 1097 -34.83 -3.41 -16.18
C TYR A 1097 -35.93 -2.71 -16.98
N LEU A 1098 -37.09 -2.45 -16.35
CA LEU A 1098 -38.23 -1.69 -16.89
C LEU A 1098 -38.73 -0.65 -15.87
N ARG A 1099 -39.15 0.54 -16.32
CA ARG A 1099 -39.62 1.59 -15.41
C ARG A 1099 -41.11 1.43 -15.09
N GLU A 1100 -41.47 1.55 -13.83
CA GLU A 1100 -42.86 1.49 -13.37
C GLU A 1100 -43.65 2.66 -13.98
N GLY A 1101 -44.73 2.34 -14.72
CA GLY A 1101 -45.54 3.33 -15.44
C GLY A 1101 -45.26 3.45 -16.95
N GLU A 1102 -44.19 2.86 -17.48
CA GLU A 1102 -43.96 2.81 -18.94
C GLU A 1102 -44.94 1.89 -19.69
N GLY A 1103 -45.71 1.05 -18.99
CA GLY A 1103 -46.89 0.32 -19.51
C GLY A 1103 -46.62 -0.75 -20.56
N ASP A 1104 -45.48 -0.71 -21.25
CA ASP A 1104 -45.18 -1.46 -22.46
C ASP A 1104 -44.01 -2.43 -22.21
N GLY A 1105 -44.30 -3.70 -21.90
CA GLY A 1105 -43.27 -4.75 -21.72
C GLY A 1105 -43.82 -6.09 -21.23
N PHE A 1106 -42.98 -7.13 -21.29
CA PHE A 1106 -43.33 -8.48 -20.82
C PHE A 1106 -42.43 -8.92 -19.66
N LEU A 1107 -43.02 -9.57 -18.66
CA LEU A 1107 -42.28 -10.17 -17.54
C LEU A 1107 -42.35 -11.69 -17.63
N ILE A 1108 -41.21 -12.37 -17.58
CA ILE A 1108 -41.17 -13.82 -17.41
C ILE A 1108 -41.00 -14.10 -15.92
N VAL A 1109 -41.97 -14.76 -15.32
CA VAL A 1109 -42.06 -14.99 -13.88
C VAL A 1109 -42.07 -16.49 -13.59
N ALA A 1110 -41.32 -16.93 -12.59
CA ALA A 1110 -41.48 -18.25 -12.00
C ALA A 1110 -42.54 -18.15 -10.89
N LEU A 1111 -43.77 -18.54 -11.22
CA LEU A 1111 -44.91 -18.49 -10.31
C LEU A 1111 -44.89 -19.70 -9.38
N HIS A 1112 -45.22 -19.49 -8.10
CA HIS A 1112 -45.27 -20.53 -7.07
C HIS A 1112 -43.90 -21.20 -6.81
N ASP A 1113 -42.84 -20.39 -6.66
CA ASP A 1113 -41.47 -20.86 -6.38
C ASP A 1113 -41.35 -21.78 -5.16
N GLU A 1114 -42.25 -21.68 -4.18
CA GLU A 1114 -42.27 -22.57 -2.99
C GLU A 1114 -42.70 -24.01 -3.30
N ILE A 1115 -43.29 -24.21 -4.47
CA ILE A 1115 -43.92 -25.46 -4.86
C ILE A 1115 -43.19 -26.05 -6.08
N SER A 1116 -43.04 -25.28 -7.15
CA SER A 1116 -42.47 -25.81 -8.40
C SER A 1116 -41.89 -24.81 -9.40
N GLY A 1117 -42.14 -23.49 -9.23
CA GLY A 1117 -41.63 -22.45 -10.13
C GLY A 1117 -42.15 -22.57 -11.58
N GLU A 1118 -43.47 -22.44 -11.78
CA GLU A 1118 -44.07 -22.49 -13.13
C GLU A 1118 -43.76 -21.21 -13.92
N ILE A 1119 -43.19 -21.35 -15.12
CA ILE A 1119 -42.81 -20.20 -15.94
C ILE A 1119 -44.05 -19.64 -16.65
N VAL A 1120 -44.32 -18.36 -16.41
CA VAL A 1120 -45.43 -17.61 -16.99
C VAL A 1120 -44.93 -16.30 -17.60
N GLU A 1121 -45.58 -15.88 -18.68
CA GLU A 1121 -45.35 -14.58 -19.31
C GLU A 1121 -46.48 -13.63 -18.90
N ILE A 1122 -46.14 -12.45 -18.37
CA ILE A 1122 -47.09 -11.40 -18.02
C ILE A 1122 -46.93 -10.25 -19.00
N ASP A 1123 -47.98 -9.94 -19.75
CA ASP A 1123 -48.10 -8.76 -20.61
C ASP A 1123 -48.62 -7.59 -19.75
N LEU A 1124 -47.76 -6.61 -19.47
CA LEU A 1124 -48.09 -5.47 -18.59
C LEU A 1124 -49.09 -4.49 -19.25
N GLU A 1125 -49.11 -4.40 -20.59
CA GLU A 1125 -49.98 -3.51 -21.35
C GLU A 1125 -51.41 -4.05 -21.36
N LYS A 1126 -51.55 -5.33 -21.72
CA LYS A 1126 -52.86 -6.02 -21.77
C LYS A 1126 -53.32 -6.54 -20.42
N ARG A 1127 -52.45 -6.53 -19.42
CA ARG A 1127 -52.66 -7.10 -18.08
C ARG A 1127 -53.10 -8.56 -18.15
N THR A 1128 -52.40 -9.34 -18.96
CA THR A 1128 -52.68 -10.77 -19.11
C THR A 1128 -51.52 -11.61 -18.62
N ILE A 1129 -51.81 -12.77 -18.03
CA ILE A 1129 -50.82 -13.78 -17.65
C ILE A 1129 -51.02 -15.00 -18.53
N HIS A 1130 -49.97 -15.41 -19.24
CA HIS A 1130 -49.95 -16.53 -20.15
C HIS A 1130 -49.05 -17.64 -19.62
N PHE A 1131 -49.60 -18.85 -19.50
CA PHE A 1131 -48.86 -20.03 -19.09
C PHE A 1131 -48.30 -20.72 -20.33
N LEU A 1132 -46.99 -20.59 -20.55
CA LEU A 1132 -46.33 -20.93 -21.82
C LEU A 1132 -46.48 -22.42 -22.22
N ASP A 1133 -46.53 -23.32 -21.24
CA ASP A 1133 -46.55 -24.77 -21.46
C ASP A 1133 -47.90 -25.44 -21.10
N ALA A 1134 -48.97 -24.66 -20.92
CA ALA A 1134 -50.26 -25.18 -20.47
C ALA A 1134 -51.24 -25.42 -21.63
N GLU A 1135 -51.97 -26.55 -21.62
CA GLU A 1135 -53.16 -26.76 -22.48
C GLU A 1135 -54.47 -26.40 -21.77
N ARG A 1136 -54.47 -26.47 -20.43
CA ARG A 1136 -55.63 -26.19 -19.56
C ARG A 1136 -55.13 -25.74 -18.18
N LEU A 1137 -55.84 -24.81 -17.55
CA LEU A 1137 -55.48 -24.28 -16.23
C LEU A 1137 -56.46 -24.75 -15.15
N PHE A 1138 -55.99 -24.83 -13.90
CA PHE A 1138 -56.82 -25.24 -12.75
C PHE A 1138 -56.73 -24.18 -11.66
N ILE A 1139 -57.89 -23.65 -11.25
CA ILE A 1139 -57.99 -22.71 -10.13
C ILE A 1139 -58.47 -23.43 -8.86
N CYS A 1140 -57.83 -23.15 -7.74
CA CYS A 1140 -58.31 -23.58 -6.42
C CYS A 1140 -59.63 -22.87 -6.08
N THR A 1141 -60.72 -23.60 -5.88
CA THR A 1141 -62.04 -22.99 -5.61
C THR A 1141 -62.22 -22.53 -4.16
N LYS A 1142 -61.25 -22.81 -3.28
CA LYS A 1142 -61.29 -22.41 -1.87
C LYS A 1142 -60.76 -21.00 -1.65
N CYS A 1143 -59.57 -20.70 -2.18
CA CYS A 1143 -58.97 -19.37 -2.10
C CYS A 1143 -59.28 -18.51 -3.34
N ASN A 1144 -59.56 -19.13 -4.50
CA ASN A 1144 -59.60 -18.46 -5.80
C ASN A 1144 -58.36 -17.61 -6.11
N GLN A 1145 -57.23 -17.91 -5.45
CA GLN A 1145 -55.97 -17.14 -5.50
C GLN A 1145 -54.77 -17.96 -5.99
N PHE A 1146 -54.98 -19.22 -6.35
CA PHE A 1146 -53.94 -20.12 -6.86
C PHE A 1146 -54.40 -20.78 -8.16
N VAL A 1147 -53.67 -20.51 -9.25
CA VAL A 1147 -53.87 -21.17 -10.54
C VAL A 1147 -52.58 -21.83 -10.98
N SER A 1148 -52.70 -23.06 -11.49
CA SER A 1148 -51.57 -23.81 -12.04
C SER A 1148 -51.99 -24.60 -13.28
N ALA A 1149 -51.02 -24.86 -14.16
CA ALA A 1149 -51.18 -25.77 -15.29
C ALA A 1149 -51.29 -27.24 -14.84
N CYS A 1150 -50.76 -27.58 -13.66
CA CYS A 1150 -50.77 -28.93 -13.12
C CYS A 1150 -51.87 -29.12 -12.07
N GLN A 1151 -52.82 -30.03 -12.36
CA GLN A 1151 -53.92 -30.35 -11.45
C GLN A 1151 -53.42 -30.86 -10.09
N GLU A 1152 -52.35 -31.66 -10.07
CA GLU A 1152 -51.82 -32.25 -8.83
C GLU A 1152 -51.27 -31.18 -7.88
N LYS A 1153 -50.67 -30.12 -8.41
CA LYS A 1153 -50.13 -29.01 -7.59
C LYS A 1153 -51.23 -28.26 -6.85
N VAL A 1154 -52.40 -28.07 -7.48
CA VAL A 1154 -53.58 -27.44 -6.85
C VAL A 1154 -54.21 -28.37 -5.80
N VAL A 1155 -54.33 -29.65 -6.12
CA VAL A 1155 -55.07 -30.66 -5.32
C VAL A 1155 -54.26 -31.12 -4.10
N ASN A 1156 -52.95 -31.30 -4.24
CA ASN A 1156 -52.09 -31.87 -3.21
C ASN A 1156 -51.20 -30.82 -2.54
N GLU A 1157 -50.28 -30.22 -3.28
CA GLU A 1157 -49.20 -29.39 -2.71
C GLU A 1157 -49.73 -28.08 -2.13
N HIS A 1158 -50.44 -27.29 -2.94
CA HIS A 1158 -51.09 -26.05 -2.49
C HIS A 1158 -52.11 -26.30 -1.38
N ASN A 1159 -52.96 -27.33 -1.53
CA ASN A 1159 -53.99 -27.65 -0.54
C ASN A 1159 -53.38 -28.06 0.82
N LYS A 1160 -52.22 -28.73 0.82
CA LYS A 1160 -51.47 -29.07 2.03
C LYS A 1160 -50.88 -27.82 2.70
N ILE A 1161 -50.27 -26.95 1.90
CA ILE A 1161 -49.58 -25.74 2.38
C ILE A 1161 -50.58 -24.67 2.86
N SER A 1162 -51.54 -24.30 2.02
CA SER A 1162 -52.43 -23.15 2.26
C SER A 1162 -53.76 -23.50 2.94
N HIS A 1163 -54.15 -24.78 2.94
CA HIS A 1163 -55.46 -25.23 3.46
C HIS A 1163 -55.37 -26.40 4.45
N ARG A 1164 -54.17 -26.68 4.98
CA ARG A 1164 -53.89 -27.73 5.99
C ARG A 1164 -54.42 -29.12 5.62
N GLY A 1165 -54.56 -29.42 4.33
CA GLY A 1165 -54.95 -30.75 3.84
C GLY A 1165 -56.43 -31.12 3.94
N ILE A 1166 -57.34 -30.17 4.21
CA ILE A 1166 -58.79 -30.41 4.10
C ILE A 1166 -59.10 -30.71 2.62
N GLY A 1167 -59.94 -31.70 2.27
CA GLY A 1167 -60.03 -32.33 0.93
C GLY A 1167 -60.00 -31.40 -0.32
N PRO A 1168 -59.43 -31.85 -1.47
CA PRO A 1168 -59.12 -30.99 -2.61
C PRO A 1168 -60.36 -30.47 -3.35
N ALA A 1169 -60.32 -29.21 -3.81
CA ALA A 1169 -61.37 -28.61 -4.64
C ALA A 1169 -60.76 -27.65 -5.67
N PHE A 1170 -61.07 -27.85 -6.95
CA PHE A 1170 -60.57 -27.05 -8.06
C PHE A 1170 -61.62 -26.90 -9.18
N ARG A 1171 -61.42 -25.92 -10.07
CA ARG A 1171 -62.22 -25.72 -11.30
C ARG A 1171 -61.29 -25.61 -12.51
N PRO A 1172 -61.53 -26.33 -13.61
CA PRO A 1172 -60.76 -26.18 -14.84
C PRO A 1172 -61.15 -24.90 -15.60
N ILE A 1173 -60.17 -24.27 -16.24
CA ILE A 1173 -60.28 -23.11 -17.11
C ILE A 1173 -59.74 -23.52 -18.49
N GLN A 1174 -60.53 -23.34 -19.55
CA GLN A 1174 -60.17 -23.73 -20.92
C GLN A 1174 -59.21 -22.76 -21.63
N SER A 1175 -58.96 -21.59 -21.03
CA SER A 1175 -57.97 -20.62 -21.52
C SER A 1175 -56.62 -20.86 -20.85
N THR A 1176 -55.55 -20.66 -21.60
CA THR A 1176 -54.15 -20.67 -21.13
C THR A 1176 -53.64 -19.28 -20.75
N THR A 1177 -54.49 -18.26 -20.99
CA THR A 1177 -54.27 -16.86 -20.62
C THR A 1177 -55.37 -16.38 -19.68
N ILE A 1178 -55.00 -15.63 -18.65
CA ILE A 1178 -55.92 -15.06 -17.67
C ILE A 1178 -55.78 -13.53 -17.67
N ASP A 1179 -56.90 -12.82 -17.72
CA ASP A 1179 -56.95 -11.37 -17.56
C ASP A 1179 -56.83 -11.02 -16.07
N LEU A 1180 -55.86 -10.19 -15.71
CA LEU A 1180 -55.63 -9.72 -14.36
C LEU A 1180 -56.55 -8.53 -14.05
N LYS A 1181 -57.35 -8.64 -12.99
CA LYS A 1181 -58.26 -7.57 -12.53
C LYS A 1181 -57.51 -6.40 -11.90
N ASN A 1182 -56.42 -6.70 -11.21
CA ASN A 1182 -55.55 -5.73 -10.56
C ASN A 1182 -54.17 -5.74 -11.23
N ALA A 1183 -53.48 -4.59 -11.21
CA ALA A 1183 -52.08 -4.54 -11.63
C ALA A 1183 -51.24 -5.48 -10.73
N PRO A 1184 -50.23 -6.18 -11.28
CA PRO A 1184 -49.29 -6.95 -10.49
C PRO A 1184 -48.62 -6.06 -9.43
N ILE A 1185 -48.60 -6.52 -8.19
CA ILE A 1185 -47.88 -5.84 -7.10
C ILE A 1185 -46.45 -6.36 -7.11
N ILE A 1186 -45.49 -5.50 -7.44
CA ILE A 1186 -44.07 -5.86 -7.53
C ILE A 1186 -43.35 -5.31 -6.30
N LYS A 1187 -42.50 -6.12 -5.67
CA LYS A 1187 -41.74 -5.78 -4.47
C LYS A 1187 -40.34 -6.37 -4.55
N CYS A 1188 -39.34 -5.66 -4.01
CA CYS A 1188 -37.99 -6.19 -3.92
C CYS A 1188 -37.90 -7.38 -2.96
N ASN A 1189 -38.60 -7.33 -1.82
CA ASN A 1189 -38.53 -8.37 -0.78
C ASN A 1189 -39.84 -9.14 -0.64
N ARG A 1190 -39.70 -10.45 -0.35
CA ARG A 1190 -40.81 -11.32 0.03
C ARG A 1190 -41.32 -10.85 1.39
N ALA A 1191 -42.46 -10.16 1.42
CA ALA A 1191 -43.09 -9.80 2.68
C ALA A 1191 -43.39 -11.11 3.44
N ILE A 1192 -42.88 -11.20 4.69
CA ILE A 1192 -43.17 -12.29 5.62
C ILE A 1192 -44.65 -12.25 6.00
#